data_AF-A0A6P7X0C3-F1
#
_entry.id   AF-A0A6P7X0C3-F1
#
_cell.length_a   1.000
_cell.length_b   1.000
_cell.length_c   1.000
_cell.angle_alpha   90.00
_cell.angle_beta   90.00
_cell.angle_gamma   90.00
#
_symmetry.space_group_name_H-M   'P 1'
#
loop_
_entity.id
_entity.type
_entity.pdbx_description
1 polymer ?
#
loop_
_entity_poly.entity_id
_entity_poly.type
_entity_poly.pdbx_seq_one_letter_code
_entity_poly.pdbx_strand_id
1 'polypeptide(L)'
;MSGPQRSPESPRYFITVKDVYGSDEDGTVRVVQGSLLRMEADDSRRGSRRPPWLTVLDTEQALRLELQDLREIGERIAGLLEPVTDGEERLALVNDESRLQGLSRVRKGDRVRVQVTSASVDRVLGVVRYRGPLGKSKGDSGILFGVELLGSATGKGFTDGSFKGQKFFSCAENSGVFVPVSRIELADGPERAPRSRTPVAPPKDADILLQEGDKIFFVMEDSRPTGTVVFCGYLPKRAKTCAFVGILLDKPVGSWDGYINEKKICDIPSPDYGILLPQHKVFKVSGKDETSSFLSRGGADKLPQNRLLHSRQRDGKQAKFTESPAEEPLPPPAPSPVSEERQASPSPQEESLLLSLGPGSLAENLHYPPLEINSMVEVHDPPIFGVIRWIGEHPDFAETIAGLEVEDPMPSVCTDGTYRGSRYFHCAPSKALFVKLRHCRPDSRFCSLQFPANQAQHCNSIAFRDYASERVDEDTPPDTGPEGGEQLMGWKKGIQGHCNSCYLDATLFCMFAFSSVLDTILLRPRDKNDSDSYSTTRDLLRTEIVNPLRKNGYVCATKVMALRKILEVEGRSSGFTSEEKDPEEFLHQLFQVLKVDPLFKIRSSGKEPHGCIFYQIFMERKQSVSVPSVQQLLEWSLVTSDLKFTEAPSCLIIQMPRNGKNFKMFTTILPTLELDITNLLEDTPRECCICQALALVECRDCYEDLNITPGGIKQYCMICNKQVHCHRNRRDHEPQTLQLPEELLDQTGFPSFVPRQTMQLFAVLCIETSHYVAFTKYGPGDADWSFFDSMADREGGQNGFNIPQVTSCPEVAEYLNMNPQELQSLDLKSMPSCARRLLCDAYMCLYHSPTLSLYK
;
A
#
# COMPACT_ATOMS: atom_id res chain seq x y z
N MET A 1 46.17 41.22 33.08
CA MET A 1 46.31 40.80 31.67
C MET A 1 45.44 39.59 31.44
N SER A 2 44.14 39.79 31.29
CA SER A 2 43.19 38.73 30.90
C SER A 2 43.39 38.47 29.41
N GLY A 3 43.91 37.30 29.04
CA GLY A 3 44.02 36.91 27.63
C GLY A 3 42.63 36.75 27.00
N PRO A 4 42.48 36.94 25.67
CA PRO A 4 41.20 36.77 25.01
C PRO A 4 40.74 35.31 25.12
N GLN A 5 39.53 35.09 25.64
CA GLN A 5 38.86 33.81 25.50
C GLN A 5 38.72 33.50 24.01
N ARG A 6 39.29 32.39 23.56
CA ARG A 6 38.94 31.83 22.25
C ARG A 6 37.47 31.40 22.32
N SER A 7 36.68 31.86 21.36
CA SER A 7 35.38 31.26 21.08
C SER A 7 35.57 29.76 20.77
N PRO A 8 34.68 28.87 21.23
CA PRO A 8 34.67 27.49 20.75
C PRO A 8 34.52 27.51 19.21
N GLU A 9 35.30 26.67 18.53
CA GLU A 9 35.18 26.53 17.09
C GLU A 9 33.81 25.91 16.73
N SER A 10 33.26 26.29 15.58
CA SER A 10 31.95 25.80 15.14
C SER A 10 32.08 24.39 14.55
N PRO A 11 31.06 23.51 14.71
CA PRO A 11 31.08 22.19 14.09
C PRO A 11 31.18 22.30 12.56
N ARG A 12 31.95 21.41 11.94
CA ARG A 12 32.16 21.38 10.49
C ARG A 12 31.28 20.30 9.87
N TYR A 13 30.72 20.58 8.70
CA TYR A 13 29.78 19.69 8.02
C TYR A 13 30.31 19.27 6.67
N PHE A 14 30.02 18.04 6.28
CA PHE A 14 30.53 17.42 5.06
C PHE A 14 29.44 16.61 4.37
N ILE A 15 29.61 16.35 3.07
CA ILE A 15 28.78 15.42 2.29
C ILE A 15 29.67 14.48 1.46
N THR A 16 29.28 13.21 1.35
CA THR A 16 29.95 12.24 0.48
C THR A 16 29.59 12.50 -0.99
N VAL A 17 30.60 12.61 -1.86
CA VAL A 17 30.41 12.79 -3.33
C VAL A 17 30.48 11.47 -4.11
N LYS A 18 30.83 10.39 -3.42
CA LYS A 18 30.97 9.00 -3.88
C LYS A 18 30.82 8.09 -2.65
N ASP A 19 30.68 6.78 -2.85
CA ASP A 19 30.80 5.81 -1.75
C ASP A 19 32.19 5.91 -1.11
N VAL A 20 32.24 6.01 0.22
CA VAL A 20 33.47 6.04 1.02
C VAL A 20 33.42 4.97 2.11
N TYR A 21 34.59 4.52 2.56
CA TYR A 21 34.72 3.48 3.58
C TYR A 21 35.38 4.08 4.81
N GLY A 22 34.65 4.08 5.93
CA GLY A 22 35.16 4.50 7.24
C GLY A 22 35.42 3.29 8.13
N SER A 23 36.13 3.50 9.24
CA SER A 23 36.29 2.46 10.27
C SER A 23 35.80 2.94 11.64
N ASP A 24 35.12 2.06 12.35
CA ASP A 24 34.77 2.19 13.77
C ASP A 24 35.65 1.25 14.62
N GLU A 25 35.15 0.80 15.78
CA GLU A 25 35.85 -0.17 16.64
C GLU A 25 35.58 -1.63 16.24
N ASP A 26 34.55 -1.90 15.43
CA ASP A 26 34.05 -3.24 15.08
C ASP A 26 34.38 -3.66 13.63
N GLY A 27 34.66 -2.72 12.72
CA GLY A 27 35.03 -3.04 11.34
C GLY A 27 35.18 -1.86 10.39
N THR A 28 34.91 -2.14 9.11
CA THR A 28 34.88 -1.14 8.02
C THR A 28 33.45 -0.96 7.54
N VAL A 29 32.93 0.25 7.67
CA VAL A 29 31.55 0.63 7.33
C VAL A 29 31.55 1.45 6.04
N ARG A 30 30.70 1.06 5.08
CA ARG A 30 30.49 1.83 3.85
C ARG A 30 29.47 2.95 4.10
N VAL A 31 29.90 4.19 3.89
CA VAL A 31 29.04 5.37 3.83
C VAL A 31 28.72 5.62 2.36
N VAL A 32 27.43 5.63 2.02
CA VAL A 32 26.96 5.81 0.64
C VAL A 32 27.15 7.24 0.16
N GLN A 33 27.17 7.43 -1.16
CA GLN A 33 27.12 8.74 -1.81
C GLN A 33 25.88 9.55 -1.36
N GLY A 34 26.05 10.86 -1.10
CA GLY A 34 25.00 11.76 -0.64
C GLY A 34 24.77 11.81 0.87
N SER A 35 25.47 11.00 1.68
CA SER A 35 25.36 11.04 3.14
C SER A 35 25.94 12.33 3.75
N LEU A 36 25.25 12.86 4.76
CA LEU A 36 25.68 14.02 5.54
C LEU A 36 26.54 13.60 6.74
N LEU A 37 27.61 14.34 7.00
CA LEU A 37 28.45 14.13 8.18
C LEU A 37 28.69 15.42 8.96
N ARG A 38 28.84 15.28 10.28
CA ARG A 38 29.23 16.35 11.21
C ARG A 38 30.53 15.97 11.93
N MET A 39 31.44 16.93 12.03
CA MET A 39 32.65 16.82 12.83
C MET A 39 32.55 17.82 14.00
N GLU A 40 32.58 17.29 15.22
CA GLU A 40 32.57 18.10 16.45
C GLU A 40 33.87 18.90 16.61
N ALA A 41 33.83 19.94 17.45
CA ALA A 41 34.94 20.87 17.62
C ALA A 41 36.11 20.29 18.45
N ASP A 42 37.25 20.09 17.78
CA ASP A 42 38.60 19.83 18.30
C ASP A 42 38.83 18.59 19.21
N ASP A 43 39.05 17.43 18.59
CA ASP A 43 39.93 16.36 19.13
C ASP A 43 41.30 16.35 18.43
N SER A 44 41.64 17.46 17.75
CA SER A 44 42.89 17.62 17.01
C SER A 44 44.04 18.03 17.94
N ARG A 45 44.48 17.08 18.77
CA ARG A 45 45.84 17.10 19.34
C ARG A 45 46.85 17.22 18.19
N ARG A 46 47.35 18.44 17.96
CA ARG A 46 48.25 18.81 16.85
C ARG A 46 49.39 17.80 16.71
N GLY A 47 49.36 17.02 15.62
CA GLY A 47 50.43 16.08 15.25
C GLY A 47 49.99 14.65 14.96
N SER A 48 48.74 14.26 15.23
CA SER A 48 48.25 12.93 14.83
C SER A 48 48.05 12.84 13.32
N ARG A 49 48.64 11.81 12.69
CA ARG A 49 48.50 11.48 11.26
C ARG A 49 47.26 10.62 10.96
N ARG A 50 46.32 10.51 11.91
CA ARG A 50 45.14 9.62 11.83
C ARG A 50 43.90 10.40 11.34
N PRO A 51 43.01 9.78 10.55
CA PRO A 51 41.77 10.40 10.14
C PRO A 51 40.89 10.79 11.35
N PRO A 52 40.20 11.94 11.31
CA PRO A 52 39.29 12.38 12.36
C PRO A 52 38.04 11.50 12.44
N TRP A 53 37.36 11.58 13.59
CA TRP A 53 36.01 11.04 13.76
C TRP A 53 34.97 11.99 13.16
N LEU A 54 34.03 11.47 12.39
CA LEU A 54 32.85 12.16 11.90
C LEU A 54 31.60 11.36 12.21
N THR A 55 30.55 12.02 12.68
CA THR A 55 29.22 11.44 12.87
C THR A 55 28.44 11.54 11.55
N VAL A 56 28.03 10.40 11.00
CA VAL A 56 27.09 10.33 9.87
C VAL A 56 25.71 10.70 10.41
N LEU A 57 25.12 11.79 9.93
CA LEU A 57 23.83 12.30 10.44
C LEU A 57 22.65 11.40 10.04
N ASP A 58 22.79 10.63 8.95
CA ASP A 58 21.75 9.71 8.47
C ASP A 58 21.62 8.42 9.31
N THR A 59 22.67 8.04 10.06
CA THR A 59 22.72 6.80 10.86
C THR A 59 23.13 7.01 12.33
N GLU A 60 23.44 8.24 12.72
CA GLU A 60 24.04 8.65 14.01
C GLU A 60 25.38 7.96 14.36
N GLN A 61 25.99 7.20 13.44
CA GLN A 61 27.24 6.46 13.65
C GLN A 61 28.47 7.37 13.56
N ALA A 62 29.41 7.22 14.49
CA ALA A 62 30.72 7.88 14.44
C ALA A 62 31.75 6.99 13.73
N LEU A 63 32.34 7.47 12.64
CA LEU A 63 33.30 6.75 11.81
C LEU A 63 34.59 7.56 11.62
N ARG A 64 35.74 6.89 11.49
CA ARG A 64 36.96 7.54 11.01
C ARG A 64 36.99 7.58 9.50
N LEU A 65 37.13 8.78 8.93
CA LEU A 65 37.11 9.02 7.49
C LEU A 65 38.18 10.04 7.08
N GLU A 66 38.76 9.84 5.91
CA GLU A 66 39.74 10.77 5.32
C GLU A 66 39.02 11.97 4.71
N LEU A 67 39.32 13.18 5.19
CA LEU A 67 38.63 14.42 4.78
C LEU A 67 38.80 14.76 3.29
N GLN A 68 39.83 14.21 2.62
CA GLN A 68 40.08 14.38 1.19
C GLN A 68 38.99 13.75 0.29
N ASP A 69 38.24 12.78 0.79
CA ASP A 69 37.18 12.07 0.04
C ASP A 69 35.78 12.67 0.29
N LEU A 70 35.70 13.75 1.07
CA LEU A 70 34.48 14.44 1.48
C LEU A 70 34.44 15.89 0.96
N ARG A 71 33.26 16.41 0.63
CA ARG A 71 33.07 17.83 0.30
C ARG A 71 32.56 18.59 1.52
N GLU A 72 33.32 19.58 1.98
CA GLU A 72 32.90 20.46 3.07
C GLU A 72 31.74 21.36 2.64
N ILE A 73 30.75 21.52 3.51
CA ILE A 73 29.58 22.37 3.34
C ILE A 73 29.37 23.26 4.57
N GLY A 74 28.82 24.46 4.37
CA GLY A 74 28.52 25.35 5.49
C GLY A 74 27.32 24.87 6.32
N GLU A 75 27.35 25.10 7.64
CA GLU A 75 26.26 24.81 8.60
C GLU A 75 24.86 25.19 8.08
N ARG A 76 24.71 26.40 7.51
CA ARG A 76 23.44 26.91 6.95
C ARG A 76 22.92 26.09 5.75
N ILE A 77 23.80 25.39 5.05
CA ILE A 77 23.47 24.47 3.95
C ILE A 77 23.19 23.08 4.53
N ALA A 78 24.00 22.60 5.47
CA ALA A 78 23.79 21.31 6.14
C ALA A 78 22.37 21.22 6.74
N GLY A 79 21.94 22.23 7.50
CA GLY A 79 20.57 22.26 8.04
C GLY A 79 19.46 22.33 6.98
N LEU A 80 19.71 22.82 5.76
CA LEU A 80 18.71 22.76 4.67
C LEU A 80 18.63 21.37 4.01
N LEU A 81 19.72 20.61 4.05
CA LEU A 81 19.88 19.30 3.42
C LEU A 81 19.57 18.13 4.36
N GLU A 82 19.69 18.34 5.68
CA GLU A 82 19.38 17.37 6.73
C GLU A 82 17.94 16.79 6.61
N PRO A 83 16.88 17.57 6.30
CA PRO A 83 15.55 17.03 6.05
C PRO A 83 15.35 16.38 4.66
N VAL A 84 16.34 16.41 3.76
CA VAL A 84 16.28 15.72 2.46
C VAL A 84 16.76 14.29 2.68
N THR A 85 15.84 13.32 2.68
CA THR A 85 16.14 11.91 3.01
C THR A 85 16.81 11.14 1.87
N ASP A 86 16.71 11.63 0.63
CA ASP A 86 17.30 10.99 -0.55
C ASP A 86 18.71 11.55 -0.83
N GLY A 87 19.70 10.65 -0.92
CA GLY A 87 21.11 11.02 -1.12
C GLY A 87 21.41 11.59 -2.50
N GLU A 88 20.69 11.17 -3.55
CA GLU A 88 20.88 11.68 -4.91
C GLU A 88 20.26 13.07 -5.06
N GLU A 89 19.04 13.32 -4.54
CA GLU A 89 18.45 14.66 -4.43
C GLU A 89 19.38 15.60 -3.66
N ARG A 90 19.93 15.14 -2.54
CA ARG A 90 20.81 15.92 -1.68
C ARG A 90 22.10 16.31 -2.39
N LEU A 91 22.72 15.39 -3.12
CA LEU A 91 23.93 15.67 -3.92
C LEU A 91 23.63 16.55 -5.13
N ALA A 92 22.49 16.34 -5.81
CA ALA A 92 22.06 17.18 -6.93
C ALA A 92 21.88 18.65 -6.51
N LEU A 93 21.30 18.90 -5.33
CA LEU A 93 21.21 20.24 -4.74
C LEU A 93 22.58 20.85 -4.43
N VAL A 94 23.53 20.07 -3.92
CA VAL A 94 24.90 20.54 -3.61
C VAL A 94 25.73 20.82 -4.88
N ASN A 95 25.41 20.14 -5.99
CA ASN A 95 26.01 20.41 -7.28
C ASN A 95 25.42 21.65 -7.97
N ASP A 96 24.14 21.99 -7.74
CA ASP A 96 23.54 23.26 -8.14
C ASP A 96 23.66 24.32 -7.03
N GLU A 97 24.88 24.83 -6.85
CA GLU A 97 25.14 25.91 -5.89
C GLU A 97 24.28 27.16 -6.14
N SER A 98 23.87 27.41 -7.39
CA SER A 98 23.08 28.60 -7.75
C SER A 98 21.65 28.53 -7.19
N ARG A 99 20.99 27.39 -7.38
CA ARG A 99 19.66 27.10 -6.84
C ARG A 99 19.70 26.99 -5.32
N LEU A 100 20.71 26.32 -4.76
CA LEU A 100 20.85 26.16 -3.31
C LEU A 100 21.10 27.51 -2.61
N GLN A 101 21.91 28.40 -3.20
CA GLN A 101 22.05 29.78 -2.71
C GLN A 101 20.73 30.57 -2.83
N GLY A 102 19.97 30.41 -3.91
CA GLY A 102 18.63 31.01 -4.06
C GLY A 102 17.66 30.55 -2.96
N LEU A 103 17.54 29.23 -2.77
CA LEU A 103 16.68 28.62 -1.75
C LEU A 103 17.12 28.94 -0.31
N SER A 104 18.42 29.11 -0.07
CA SER A 104 18.94 29.55 1.24
C SER A 104 18.42 30.93 1.67
N ARG A 105 18.04 31.78 0.70
CA ARG A 105 17.55 33.16 0.92
C ARG A 105 16.03 33.24 1.11
N VAL A 106 15.29 32.16 0.89
CA VAL A 106 13.83 32.09 1.04
C VAL A 106 13.43 32.41 2.49
N ARG A 107 12.45 33.30 2.65
CA ARG A 107 11.91 33.80 3.92
C ARG A 107 10.41 33.59 4.01
N LYS A 108 9.89 33.72 5.24
CA LYS A 108 8.46 33.83 5.49
C LYS A 108 7.87 35.03 4.72
N GLY A 109 6.86 34.76 3.90
CA GLY A 109 6.22 35.73 2.99
C GLY A 109 6.55 35.51 1.51
N ASP A 110 7.63 34.79 1.19
CA ASP A 110 8.03 34.58 -0.20
C ASP A 110 7.06 33.62 -0.92
N ARG A 111 6.80 33.91 -2.20
CA ARG A 111 6.02 33.03 -3.09
C ARG A 111 6.94 31.95 -3.65
N VAL A 112 6.48 30.71 -3.57
CA VAL A 112 7.24 29.53 -4.00
C VAL A 112 6.35 28.61 -4.81
N ARG A 113 6.95 27.80 -5.69
CA ARG A 113 6.32 26.59 -6.19
C ARG A 113 6.76 25.43 -5.31
N VAL A 114 5.81 24.65 -4.82
CA VAL A 114 6.02 23.53 -3.91
C VAL A 114 5.50 22.23 -4.51
N GLN A 115 6.31 21.18 -4.45
CA GLN A 115 5.91 19.82 -4.76
C GLN A 115 5.30 19.21 -3.49
N VAL A 116 4.01 18.88 -3.52
CA VAL A 116 3.24 18.52 -2.31
C VAL A 116 3.59 17.09 -1.84
N THR A 117 3.75 16.16 -2.77
CA THR A 117 4.21 14.78 -2.52
C THR A 117 5.29 14.38 -3.51
N SER A 118 6.15 13.42 -3.18
CA SER A 118 7.15 12.91 -4.14
C SER A 118 6.52 12.35 -5.42
N ALA A 119 5.29 11.82 -5.34
CA ALA A 119 4.53 11.31 -6.48
C ALA A 119 3.87 12.42 -7.34
N SER A 120 3.74 13.65 -6.82
CA SER A 120 3.20 14.77 -7.61
C SER A 120 4.25 15.30 -8.58
N VAL A 121 3.97 15.20 -9.89
CA VAL A 121 4.82 15.79 -10.95
C VAL A 121 4.66 17.32 -10.98
N ASP A 122 3.47 17.83 -10.69
CA ASP A 122 3.16 19.26 -10.72
C ASP A 122 3.57 20.00 -9.44
N ARG A 123 4.34 21.08 -9.59
CA ARG A 123 4.65 22.02 -8.50
C ARG A 123 3.59 23.11 -8.41
N VAL A 124 2.86 23.17 -7.31
CA VAL A 124 1.77 24.13 -7.08
C VAL A 124 2.24 25.42 -6.42
N LEU A 125 1.51 26.51 -6.63
CA LEU A 125 1.88 27.80 -6.04
C LEU A 125 1.53 27.86 -4.55
N GLY A 126 2.44 28.38 -3.74
CA GLY A 126 2.24 28.61 -2.31
C GLY A 126 3.03 29.82 -1.78
N VAL A 127 2.84 30.10 -0.49
CA VAL A 127 3.55 31.14 0.26
C VAL A 127 4.20 30.52 1.48
N VAL A 128 5.49 30.80 1.70
CA VAL A 128 6.21 30.32 2.87
C VAL A 128 5.67 31.02 4.12
N ARG A 129 5.10 30.25 5.05
CA ARG A 129 4.58 30.72 6.34
C ARG A 129 5.47 30.38 7.53
N TYR A 130 6.31 29.35 7.39
CA TYR A 130 7.27 28.90 8.39
C TYR A 130 8.60 28.46 7.74
N ARG A 131 9.72 28.61 8.45
CA ARG A 131 11.05 28.14 8.07
C ARG A 131 11.86 27.84 9.35
N GLY A 132 12.17 26.59 9.62
CA GLY A 132 12.90 26.17 10.82
C GLY A 132 12.71 24.68 11.17
N PRO A 133 13.27 24.21 12.30
CA PRO A 133 13.10 22.85 12.78
C PRO A 133 11.72 22.60 13.38
N LEU A 134 11.27 21.34 13.32
CA LEU A 134 9.96 20.93 13.82
C LEU A 134 10.02 20.18 15.15
N GLY A 135 11.20 19.73 15.58
CA GLY A 135 11.45 19.15 16.90
C GLY A 135 11.79 20.18 17.98
N LYS A 136 11.75 19.72 19.24
CA LYS A 136 12.16 20.50 20.43
C LYS A 136 13.49 20.02 21.04
N SER A 137 14.10 18.98 20.47
CA SER A 137 15.33 18.38 20.97
C SER A 137 16.52 19.31 20.72
N LYS A 138 17.41 19.44 21.71
CA LYS A 138 18.70 20.11 21.53
C LYS A 138 19.59 19.25 20.63
N GLY A 139 19.49 19.45 19.32
CA GLY A 139 20.18 18.66 18.30
C GLY A 139 19.50 18.70 16.93
N ASP A 140 18.20 19.01 16.86
CA ASP A 140 17.47 19.14 15.59
C ASP A 140 17.82 20.46 14.87
N SER A 141 18.71 20.38 13.88
CA SER A 141 19.10 21.52 13.03
C SER A 141 18.38 21.55 11.68
N GLY A 142 17.53 20.56 11.39
CA GLY A 142 16.86 20.40 10.10
C GLY A 142 15.86 21.52 9.80
N ILE A 143 16.07 22.28 8.72
CA ILE A 143 15.24 23.40 8.31
C ILE A 143 14.17 22.92 7.33
N LEU A 144 12.95 22.73 7.81
CA LEU A 144 11.76 22.54 6.98
C LEU A 144 11.06 23.87 6.70
N PHE A 145 10.31 23.90 5.60
CA PHE A 145 9.49 25.04 5.21
C PHE A 145 8.02 24.67 5.32
N GLY A 146 7.27 25.43 6.11
CA GLY A 146 5.81 25.38 6.12
C GLY A 146 5.27 26.32 5.05
N VAL A 147 4.56 25.78 4.07
CA VAL A 147 4.04 26.52 2.90
C VAL A 147 2.50 26.44 2.92
N GLU A 148 1.84 27.58 2.76
CA GLU A 148 0.40 27.66 2.51
C GLU A 148 0.13 27.65 1.01
N LEU A 149 -0.72 26.73 0.54
CA LEU A 149 -1.07 26.50 -0.85
C LEU A 149 -2.14 27.50 -1.33
N LEU A 150 -1.93 28.06 -2.52
CA LEU A 150 -2.79 29.09 -3.11
C LEU A 150 -3.61 28.59 -4.31
N GLY A 151 -4.76 29.23 -4.53
CA GLY A 151 -5.57 29.05 -5.74
C GLY A 151 -6.13 27.63 -5.87
N SER A 152 -5.93 27.00 -7.02
CA SER A 152 -6.39 25.62 -7.31
C SER A 152 -5.68 24.52 -6.50
N ALA A 153 -4.77 24.89 -5.60
CA ALA A 153 -4.10 24.00 -4.66
C ALA A 153 -4.50 24.20 -3.20
N THR A 154 -5.29 25.23 -2.88
CA THR A 154 -5.92 25.37 -1.55
C THR A 154 -6.83 24.16 -1.31
N GLY A 155 -6.73 23.53 -0.13
CA GLY A 155 -7.41 22.25 0.18
C GLY A 155 -6.67 20.97 -0.27
N LYS A 156 -5.48 21.06 -0.89
CA LYS A 156 -4.66 19.89 -1.30
C LYS A 156 -3.44 19.61 -0.41
N GLY A 157 -3.26 20.35 0.69
CA GLY A 157 -2.24 20.14 1.70
C GLY A 157 -2.67 19.15 2.79
N PHE A 158 -1.84 19.01 3.83
CA PHE A 158 -1.99 17.98 4.87
C PHE A 158 -2.16 18.53 6.29
N THR A 159 -2.13 19.85 6.45
CA THR A 159 -2.17 20.53 7.74
C THR A 159 -2.83 21.91 7.62
N ASP A 160 -3.29 22.45 8.74
CA ASP A 160 -3.70 23.85 8.93
C ASP A 160 -2.52 24.77 9.34
N GLY A 161 -1.31 24.23 9.39
CA GLY A 161 -0.09 24.85 9.91
C GLY A 161 0.39 24.30 11.25
N SER A 162 -0.25 23.23 11.76
CA SER A 162 0.19 22.45 12.91
C SER A 162 1.01 21.20 12.54
N PHE A 163 1.90 20.77 13.44
CA PHE A 163 2.67 19.53 13.36
C PHE A 163 2.90 18.97 14.76
N LYS A 164 2.62 17.68 14.98
CA LYS A 164 2.70 16.99 16.30
C LYS A 164 2.06 17.79 17.47
N GLY A 165 0.88 18.38 17.24
CA GLY A 165 0.14 19.17 18.24
C GLY A 165 0.69 20.58 18.50
N GLN A 166 1.79 21.00 17.86
CA GLN A 166 2.30 22.37 17.93
C GLN A 166 1.91 23.15 16.66
N LYS A 167 1.42 24.38 16.83
CA LYS A 167 1.07 25.27 15.71
C LYS A 167 2.25 26.16 15.33
N PHE A 168 2.70 26.07 14.09
CA PHE A 168 3.86 26.83 13.56
C PHE A 168 3.42 27.97 12.63
N PHE A 169 2.28 27.80 11.97
CA PHE A 169 1.56 28.86 11.26
C PHE A 169 0.05 28.57 11.28
N SER A 170 -0.74 29.44 10.67
CA SER A 170 -2.18 29.26 10.49
C SER A 170 -2.53 29.47 9.03
N CYS A 171 -3.31 28.55 8.46
CA CYS A 171 -3.93 28.62 7.15
C CYS A 171 -5.28 27.89 7.19
N ALA A 172 -6.00 27.83 6.07
CA ALA A 172 -7.21 27.02 5.96
C ALA A 172 -6.89 25.52 6.14
N GLU A 173 -7.88 24.74 6.56
CA GLU A 173 -7.74 23.28 6.70
C GLU A 173 -7.24 22.65 5.39
N ASN A 174 -6.37 21.64 5.50
CA ASN A 174 -5.74 20.98 4.35
C ASN A 174 -5.12 21.96 3.33
N SER A 175 -4.61 23.11 3.77
CA SER A 175 -4.01 24.12 2.88
C SER A 175 -2.55 24.44 3.23
N GLY A 176 -2.00 23.83 4.27
CA GLY A 176 -0.59 23.87 4.63
C GLY A 176 0.14 22.57 4.28
N VAL A 177 1.44 22.66 4.02
CA VAL A 177 2.36 21.53 3.86
C VAL A 177 3.72 21.87 4.49
N PHE A 178 4.39 20.90 5.11
CA PHE A 178 5.79 21.01 5.51
C PHE A 178 6.66 20.21 4.53
N VAL A 179 7.67 20.84 3.95
CA VAL A 179 8.55 20.24 2.93
C VAL A 179 10.03 20.53 3.19
N PRO A 180 10.94 19.63 2.74
CA PRO A 180 12.36 19.90 2.68
C PRO A 180 12.70 20.83 1.50
N VAL A 181 13.95 21.31 1.44
CA VAL A 181 14.38 22.30 0.44
C VAL A 181 14.32 21.78 -1.01
N SER A 182 14.44 20.47 -1.25
CA SER A 182 14.40 19.87 -2.61
C SER A 182 13.07 20.09 -3.35
N ARG A 183 11.97 20.15 -2.59
CA ARG A 183 10.60 20.28 -3.09
C ARG A 183 10.15 21.73 -3.29
N ILE A 184 11.06 22.69 -3.17
CA ILE A 184 10.77 24.13 -3.26
C ILE A 184 11.50 24.75 -4.45
N GLU A 185 10.82 25.69 -5.11
CA GLU A 185 11.35 26.59 -6.12
C GLU A 185 10.86 28.01 -5.84
N LEU A 186 11.69 29.01 -6.13
CA LEU A 186 11.26 30.41 -6.09
C LEU A 186 10.23 30.68 -7.20
N ALA A 187 9.16 31.39 -6.88
CA ALA A 187 8.27 31.95 -7.89
C ALA A 187 8.68 33.41 -8.14
N ASP A 188 9.02 33.75 -9.38
CA ASP A 188 9.55 35.07 -9.74
C ASP A 188 8.60 36.23 -9.39
N GLY A 189 9.24 37.37 -9.08
CA GLY A 189 8.59 38.60 -8.60
C GLY A 189 7.78 39.38 -9.66
N PRO A 190 7.11 40.46 -9.24
CA PRO A 190 5.93 40.99 -9.92
C PRO A 190 6.21 41.71 -11.25
N GLU A 191 5.24 41.62 -12.16
CA GLU A 191 5.20 42.41 -13.40
C GLU A 191 5.32 43.93 -13.11
N ARG A 192 6.23 44.59 -13.83
CA ARG A 192 6.30 46.05 -13.94
C ARG A 192 5.88 46.48 -15.34
N ALA A 193 4.99 47.46 -15.41
CA ALA A 193 4.56 48.14 -16.63
C ALA A 193 4.79 49.67 -16.49
N PRO A 194 4.68 50.53 -17.53
CA PRO A 194 4.68 50.28 -19.00
C PRO A 194 5.58 51.28 -19.81
N ARG A 195 5.42 51.25 -21.16
CA ARG A 195 5.79 52.26 -22.22
C ARG A 195 7.18 52.06 -22.87
N SER A 196 7.37 52.08 -24.20
CA SER A 196 6.50 52.03 -25.42
C SER A 196 7.42 51.78 -26.65
N ARG A 197 7.01 51.45 -27.90
CA ARG A 197 5.75 51.59 -28.65
C ARG A 197 5.44 50.39 -29.60
N THR A 198 4.20 50.42 -30.10
CA THR A 198 3.48 49.74 -31.22
C THR A 198 4.20 49.41 -32.55
N PRO A 199 3.60 48.59 -33.46
CA PRO A 199 2.65 47.46 -33.23
C PRO A 199 2.76 46.25 -34.20
N VAL A 200 2.67 45.01 -33.71
CA VAL A 200 2.04 43.86 -34.41
C VAL A 200 1.34 43.01 -33.35
N ALA A 201 0.11 42.54 -33.62
CA ALA A 201 -0.72 41.86 -32.62
C ALA A 201 -0.48 40.33 -32.58
N PRO A 202 -0.32 39.72 -31.40
CA PRO A 202 -0.56 38.29 -31.19
C PRO A 202 -2.06 38.01 -30.96
N PRO A 203 -2.55 36.79 -31.26
CA PRO A 203 -3.95 36.43 -31.09
C PRO A 203 -4.36 36.28 -29.62
N LYS A 204 -5.67 36.43 -29.36
CA LYS A 204 -6.29 36.06 -28.09
C LYS A 204 -6.67 34.59 -28.15
N ASP A 205 -6.20 33.78 -27.21
CA ASP A 205 -6.92 32.56 -26.84
C ASP A 205 -7.93 32.91 -25.73
N ALA A 206 -9.19 32.59 -25.99
CA ALA A 206 -10.30 32.80 -25.09
C ALA A 206 -10.59 31.51 -24.32
N ASP A 207 -11.28 31.63 -23.18
CA ASP A 207 -11.85 30.48 -22.46
C ASP A 207 -12.73 29.64 -23.40
N ILE A 208 -12.28 28.43 -23.74
CA ILE A 208 -13.06 27.49 -24.55
C ILE A 208 -14.04 26.78 -23.62
N LEU A 209 -15.30 27.23 -23.59
CA LEU A 209 -16.40 26.40 -23.10
C LEU A 209 -16.59 25.21 -24.05
N LEU A 210 -16.57 24.00 -23.50
CA LEU A 210 -16.96 22.79 -24.22
C LEU A 210 -18.48 22.78 -24.42
N GLN A 211 -18.93 22.34 -25.60
CA GLN A 211 -20.35 22.21 -25.95
C GLN A 211 -20.67 20.78 -26.38
N GLU A 212 -21.94 20.40 -26.28
CA GLU A 212 -22.44 19.13 -26.82
C GLU A 212 -22.19 19.07 -28.33
N GLY A 213 -21.63 17.95 -28.81
CA GLY A 213 -21.12 17.77 -30.17
C GLY A 213 -19.61 18.01 -30.34
N ASP A 214 -18.90 18.54 -29.34
CA ASP A 214 -17.44 18.75 -29.45
C ASP A 214 -16.65 17.43 -29.46
N LYS A 215 -15.77 17.26 -30.45
CA LYS A 215 -14.73 16.21 -30.43
C LYS A 215 -13.65 16.56 -29.41
N ILE A 216 -13.42 15.63 -28.48
CA ILE A 216 -12.48 15.78 -27.38
C ILE A 216 -11.58 14.56 -27.26
N PHE A 217 -10.51 14.70 -26.49
CA PHE A 217 -9.71 13.60 -25.96
C PHE A 217 -9.43 13.84 -24.47
N PHE A 218 -9.07 12.78 -23.76
CA PHE A 218 -8.54 12.85 -22.40
C PHE A 218 -7.37 11.87 -22.26
N VAL A 219 -6.64 11.97 -21.15
CA VAL A 219 -5.49 11.10 -20.87
C VAL A 219 -5.86 10.13 -19.76
N MET A 220 -5.71 8.84 -20.06
CA MET A 220 -5.63 7.76 -19.07
C MET A 220 -4.17 7.29 -19.01
N GLU A 221 -3.82 6.52 -17.98
CA GLU A 221 -2.42 6.18 -17.65
C GLU A 221 -1.65 5.62 -18.86
N ASP A 222 -2.26 4.71 -19.63
CA ASP A 222 -1.64 4.10 -20.82
C ASP A 222 -2.32 4.45 -22.17
N SER A 223 -3.26 5.39 -22.20
CA SER A 223 -3.96 5.72 -23.48
C SER A 223 -4.54 7.12 -23.58
N ARG A 224 -4.87 7.53 -24.82
CA ARG A 224 -5.59 8.78 -25.13
C ARG A 224 -6.90 8.49 -25.84
N PRO A 225 -7.99 8.13 -25.12
CA PRO A 225 -9.30 7.92 -25.73
C PRO A 225 -9.82 9.21 -26.36
N THR A 226 -10.45 9.07 -27.53
CA THR A 226 -11.20 10.15 -28.20
C THR A 226 -12.69 9.88 -28.12
N GLY A 227 -13.47 10.95 -28.09
CA GLY A 227 -14.92 10.87 -28.03
C GLY A 227 -15.58 12.20 -28.36
N THR A 228 -16.90 12.21 -28.31
CA THR A 228 -17.75 13.36 -28.59
C THR A 228 -18.51 13.72 -27.32
N VAL A 229 -18.54 15.00 -26.94
CA VAL A 229 -19.33 15.45 -25.79
C VAL A 229 -20.82 15.26 -26.08
N VAL A 230 -21.52 14.54 -25.20
CA VAL A 230 -22.97 14.28 -25.28
C VAL A 230 -23.76 14.84 -24.10
N PHE A 231 -23.06 15.35 -23.08
CA PHE A 231 -23.64 16.10 -21.97
C PHE A 231 -22.61 17.08 -21.40
N CYS A 232 -23.02 18.30 -21.05
CA CYS A 232 -22.21 19.19 -20.23
C CYS A 232 -23.06 19.90 -19.16
N GLY A 233 -22.78 19.67 -17.88
CA GLY A 233 -23.60 20.26 -16.81
C GLY A 233 -23.10 20.04 -15.38
N TYR A 234 -23.83 20.64 -14.44
CA TYR A 234 -23.59 20.51 -13.00
C TYR A 234 -24.51 19.44 -12.40
N LEU A 235 -23.94 18.54 -11.59
CA LEU A 235 -24.69 17.47 -10.93
C LEU A 235 -25.61 18.03 -9.83
N PRO A 236 -26.91 17.63 -9.77
CA PRO A 236 -27.79 18.00 -8.67
C PRO A 236 -27.22 17.56 -7.31
N LYS A 237 -27.43 18.39 -6.27
CA LYS A 237 -26.83 18.31 -4.91
C LYS A 237 -25.35 18.74 -4.75
N ARG A 238 -24.63 19.14 -5.80
CA ARG A 238 -23.31 19.84 -5.69
C ARG A 238 -23.27 21.18 -6.43
N ALA A 239 -24.26 22.04 -6.18
CA ALA A 239 -24.38 23.35 -6.82
C ALA A 239 -23.34 24.38 -6.30
N LYS A 240 -22.06 24.23 -6.69
CA LYS A 240 -21.06 25.31 -6.92
C LYS A 240 -19.60 24.87 -7.22
N THR A 241 -19.25 23.57 -7.34
CA THR A 241 -17.82 23.16 -7.29
C THR A 241 -17.18 22.55 -8.54
N CYS A 242 -17.89 21.87 -9.46
CA CYS A 242 -17.30 21.42 -10.74
C CYS A 242 -18.35 21.11 -11.81
N ALA A 243 -18.03 21.40 -13.08
CA ALA A 243 -18.81 20.98 -14.24
C ALA A 243 -18.34 19.60 -14.73
N PHE A 244 -19.30 18.74 -15.11
CA PHE A 244 -19.06 17.40 -15.62
C PHE A 244 -19.44 17.31 -17.10
N VAL A 245 -18.71 16.48 -17.82
CA VAL A 245 -18.82 16.27 -19.26
C VAL A 245 -19.06 14.79 -19.50
N GLY A 246 -20.23 14.45 -20.01
CA GLY A 246 -20.55 13.11 -20.51
C GLY A 246 -20.05 12.97 -21.94
N ILE A 247 -19.35 11.89 -22.23
CA ILE A 247 -18.62 11.66 -23.48
C ILE A 247 -19.05 10.33 -24.07
N LEU A 248 -19.44 10.34 -25.35
CA LEU A 248 -19.59 9.16 -26.18
C LEU A 248 -18.26 8.88 -26.88
N LEU A 249 -17.60 7.81 -26.47
CA LEU A 249 -16.28 7.40 -26.93
C LEU A 249 -16.33 6.81 -28.35
N ASP A 250 -15.22 6.95 -29.09
CA ASP A 250 -15.05 6.33 -30.40
C ASP A 250 -14.66 4.84 -30.30
N LYS A 251 -14.37 4.34 -29.10
CA LYS A 251 -13.95 2.97 -28.78
C LYS A 251 -14.60 2.48 -27.47
N PRO A 252 -14.80 1.16 -27.29
CA PRO A 252 -15.36 0.60 -26.06
C PRO A 252 -14.34 0.58 -24.91
N VAL A 253 -14.15 1.72 -24.24
CA VAL A 253 -13.23 1.90 -23.08
C VAL A 253 -13.86 2.72 -21.94
N GLY A 254 -15.19 2.85 -21.98
CA GLY A 254 -16.04 3.55 -21.02
C GLY A 254 -16.68 2.62 -20.00
N SER A 255 -17.50 3.21 -19.15
CA SER A 255 -18.19 2.54 -18.04
C SER A 255 -19.48 3.25 -17.60
N TRP A 256 -20.05 4.10 -18.46
CA TRP A 256 -21.20 4.94 -18.15
C TRP A 256 -22.34 4.73 -19.15
N ASP A 257 -23.53 4.47 -18.63
CA ASP A 257 -24.74 4.07 -19.35
C ASP A 257 -25.63 5.26 -19.80
N GLY A 258 -25.24 6.50 -19.48
CA GLY A 258 -26.03 7.70 -19.74
C GLY A 258 -26.94 8.14 -18.60
N TYR A 259 -26.95 7.43 -17.46
CA TYR A 259 -27.78 7.75 -16.28
C TYR A 259 -26.97 8.41 -15.17
N ILE A 260 -27.62 9.31 -14.42
CA ILE A 260 -27.03 10.00 -13.26
C ILE A 260 -28.09 10.04 -12.15
N ASN A 261 -27.84 9.37 -11.02
CA ASN A 261 -28.79 9.23 -9.92
C ASN A 261 -30.19 8.79 -10.40
N GLU A 262 -30.24 7.66 -11.12
CA GLU A 262 -31.46 7.05 -11.72
C GLU A 262 -32.17 7.91 -12.78
N LYS A 263 -31.71 9.15 -13.03
CA LYS A 263 -32.23 10.01 -14.10
C LYS A 263 -31.44 9.81 -15.38
N LYS A 264 -32.11 9.45 -16.46
CA LYS A 264 -31.52 9.40 -17.81
C LYS A 264 -31.12 10.81 -18.26
N ILE A 265 -29.87 10.99 -18.69
CA ILE A 265 -29.31 12.28 -19.11
C ILE A 265 -29.06 12.31 -20.62
N CYS A 266 -28.51 11.24 -21.19
CA CYS A 266 -28.33 11.10 -22.63
C CYS A 266 -28.46 9.63 -23.06
N ASP A 267 -28.57 9.39 -24.36
CA ASP A 267 -28.62 8.04 -24.94
C ASP A 267 -27.21 7.57 -25.32
N ILE A 268 -26.67 6.61 -24.56
CA ILE A 268 -25.43 5.89 -24.85
C ILE A 268 -25.79 4.50 -25.41
N PRO A 269 -25.16 4.01 -26.50
CA PRO A 269 -25.53 2.74 -27.12
C PRO A 269 -25.10 1.48 -26.34
N SER A 270 -24.04 1.55 -25.54
CA SER A 270 -23.63 0.53 -24.54
C SER A 270 -22.77 1.23 -23.47
N PRO A 271 -22.80 0.83 -22.19
CA PRO A 271 -21.98 1.45 -21.13
C PRO A 271 -20.49 1.54 -21.48
N ASP A 272 -19.96 0.57 -22.23
CA ASP A 272 -18.58 0.54 -22.73
C ASP A 272 -18.21 1.74 -23.61
N TYR A 273 -19.19 2.46 -24.16
CA TYR A 273 -18.97 3.63 -25.01
C TYR A 273 -19.25 4.96 -24.31
N GLY A 274 -19.75 4.97 -23.08
CA GLY A 274 -19.98 6.21 -22.33
C GLY A 274 -18.95 6.41 -21.22
N ILE A 275 -18.54 7.66 -20.98
CA ILE A 275 -17.77 8.01 -19.78
C ILE A 275 -18.14 9.41 -19.27
N LEU A 276 -18.15 9.61 -17.96
CA LEU A 276 -18.47 10.88 -17.31
C LEU A 276 -17.22 11.43 -16.60
N LEU A 277 -16.68 12.56 -17.08
CA LEU A 277 -15.44 13.15 -16.56
C LEU A 277 -15.62 14.61 -16.12
N PRO A 278 -14.84 15.10 -15.12
CA PRO A 278 -14.77 16.53 -14.83
C PRO A 278 -14.22 17.32 -16.04
N GLN A 279 -14.78 18.50 -16.32
CA GLN A 279 -14.44 19.31 -17.50
C GLN A 279 -12.93 19.56 -17.66
N HIS A 280 -12.19 19.71 -16.56
CA HIS A 280 -10.75 19.98 -16.57
C HIS A 280 -9.86 18.77 -16.96
N LYS A 281 -10.43 17.57 -17.08
CA LYS A 281 -9.73 16.37 -17.60
C LYS A 281 -9.90 16.20 -19.11
N VAL A 282 -10.65 17.07 -19.78
CA VAL A 282 -11.14 16.91 -21.15
C VAL A 282 -10.58 18.03 -22.04
N PHE A 283 -9.96 17.64 -23.16
CA PHE A 283 -9.26 18.56 -24.07
C PHE A 283 -9.91 18.54 -25.46
N LYS A 284 -10.15 19.70 -26.06
CA LYS A 284 -10.80 19.81 -27.38
C LYS A 284 -9.82 19.45 -28.50
N VAL A 285 -10.26 18.62 -29.45
CA VAL A 285 -9.47 18.27 -30.65
C VAL A 285 -9.50 19.45 -31.62
N SER A 286 -8.40 20.20 -31.69
CA SER A 286 -8.22 21.28 -32.66
C SER A 286 -7.77 20.72 -34.01
N GLY A 287 -8.59 20.89 -35.05
CA GLY A 287 -8.42 20.28 -36.38
C GLY A 287 -7.29 20.87 -37.23
N LYS A 288 -6.04 20.84 -36.75
CA LYS A 288 -4.82 21.15 -37.50
C LYS A 288 -3.66 20.26 -37.05
N ASP A 289 -3.57 19.07 -37.65
CA ASP A 289 -2.34 18.55 -38.26
C ASP A 289 -2.64 17.21 -38.95
N GLU A 290 -2.80 17.26 -40.27
CA GLU A 290 -2.67 16.11 -41.17
C GLU A 290 -1.66 16.44 -42.26
N THR A 291 -0.92 15.42 -42.72
CA THR A 291 0.07 15.42 -43.82
C THR A 291 1.37 16.18 -43.53
N SER A 292 2.59 15.70 -43.84
CA SER A 292 3.09 14.51 -44.56
C SER A 292 4.57 14.25 -44.10
N SER A 293 5.36 13.24 -44.50
CA SER A 293 5.38 12.45 -45.74
C SER A 293 6.29 11.19 -45.68
N PHE A 294 5.83 10.10 -46.30
CA PHE A 294 6.58 9.17 -47.16
C PHE A 294 7.82 8.41 -46.63
N LEU A 295 7.70 7.07 -46.59
CA LEU A 295 8.31 6.24 -47.64
C LEU A 295 7.36 5.11 -48.04
N SER A 296 7.03 5.02 -49.33
CA SER A 296 6.35 3.88 -49.94
C SER A 296 7.31 3.12 -50.86
N ARG A 297 7.30 1.79 -50.80
CA ARG A 297 7.77 0.92 -51.88
C ARG A 297 6.70 -0.16 -52.09
N GLY A 298 5.94 -0.03 -53.17
CA GLY A 298 4.75 -0.84 -53.41
C GLY A 298 5.03 -2.14 -54.17
N GLY A 299 4.02 -3.00 -54.16
CA GLY A 299 3.83 -4.12 -55.09
C GLY A 299 2.33 -4.32 -55.25
N ALA A 300 1.80 -4.14 -56.45
CA ALA A 300 0.38 -4.27 -56.73
C ALA A 300 0.10 -5.59 -57.47
N ASP A 301 -1.01 -6.27 -57.16
CA ASP A 301 -1.79 -6.91 -58.22
C ASP A 301 -3.27 -7.21 -57.84
N LYS A 302 -4.16 -6.68 -58.69
CA LYS A 302 -5.45 -7.22 -59.20
C LYS A 302 -6.40 -8.03 -58.28
N LEU A 303 -7.63 -7.50 -58.14
CA LEU A 303 -8.84 -8.33 -58.09
C LEU A 303 -9.11 -9.03 -59.44
N PRO A 304 -9.79 -10.19 -59.43
CA PRO A 304 -11.05 -10.26 -60.20
C PRO A 304 -12.22 -10.94 -59.44
N GLN A 305 -13.42 -10.79 -60.01
CA GLN A 305 -14.72 -11.17 -59.42
C GLN A 305 -15.12 -12.65 -59.62
N ASN A 306 -16.18 -13.03 -58.87
CA ASN A 306 -17.20 -14.06 -59.17
C ASN A 306 -16.87 -15.55 -58.99
N ARG A 307 -17.60 -16.19 -58.06
CA ARG A 307 -18.72 -17.10 -58.44
C ARG A 307 -19.75 -17.32 -57.33
N LEU A 308 -21.01 -17.42 -57.74
CA LEU A 308 -22.17 -17.78 -56.92
C LEU A 308 -22.28 -19.30 -56.73
N LEU A 309 -23.05 -19.72 -55.70
CA LEU A 309 -24.09 -20.77 -55.76
C LEU A 309 -24.98 -20.66 -54.51
N HIS A 310 -26.18 -20.08 -54.63
CA HIS A 310 -27.49 -20.75 -54.51
C HIS A 310 -27.75 -21.49 -53.17
N SER A 311 -28.49 -20.91 -52.20
CA SER A 311 -29.94 -20.62 -52.16
C SER A 311 -30.86 -21.80 -51.77
N ARG A 312 -31.66 -21.62 -50.71
CA ARG A 312 -33.15 -21.60 -50.79
C ARG A 312 -33.82 -21.34 -49.43
N GLN A 313 -34.76 -20.38 -49.42
CA GLN A 313 -35.78 -20.24 -48.38
C GLN A 313 -36.96 -21.19 -48.64
N ARG A 314 -37.72 -21.50 -47.58
CA ARG A 314 -39.20 -21.48 -47.52
C ARG A 314 -39.56 -20.96 -46.12
N ASP A 315 -40.22 -19.82 -45.96
CA ASP A 315 -41.64 -19.50 -46.21
C ASP A 315 -42.62 -20.23 -45.27
N GLY A 316 -43.45 -19.44 -44.57
CA GLY A 316 -44.51 -19.94 -43.69
C GLY A 316 -45.04 -18.92 -42.67
N LYS A 317 -45.78 -17.90 -43.11
CA LYS A 317 -46.48 -16.95 -42.21
C LYS A 317 -47.73 -17.57 -41.58
N GLN A 318 -48.06 -17.19 -40.35
CA GLN A 318 -49.45 -16.89 -39.96
C GLN A 318 -49.50 -15.74 -38.94
N ALA A 319 -50.65 -15.10 -38.79
CA ALA A 319 -50.76 -13.72 -38.27
C ALA A 319 -51.95 -13.53 -37.33
N LYS A 320 -51.80 -12.54 -36.41
CA LYS A 320 -52.81 -11.65 -35.77
C LYS A 320 -54.09 -12.29 -35.18
N PHE A 321 -54.61 -11.86 -34.03
CA PHE A 321 -55.17 -10.52 -33.70
C PHE A 321 -55.22 -10.39 -32.14
N THR A 322 -54.76 -9.28 -31.53
CA THR A 322 -55.55 -8.17 -30.89
C THR A 322 -56.53 -8.59 -29.76
N GLU A 323 -56.80 -7.84 -28.70
CA GLU A 323 -56.39 -6.49 -28.25
C GLU A 323 -56.59 -6.32 -26.72
N SER A 324 -56.14 -5.18 -26.18
CA SER A 324 -56.20 -4.69 -24.78
C SER A 324 -57.61 -4.08 -24.44
N PRO A 325 -57.92 -3.38 -23.30
CA PRO A 325 -57.05 -2.63 -22.37
C PRO A 325 -57.42 -2.57 -20.84
N ALA A 326 -56.71 -1.66 -20.15
CA ALA A 326 -56.52 -1.42 -18.71
C ALA A 326 -57.67 -0.82 -17.88
N GLU A 327 -57.51 -0.81 -16.54
CA GLU A 327 -57.98 0.26 -15.63
C GLU A 327 -57.30 0.24 -14.21
N GLU A 328 -57.31 1.41 -13.54
CA GLU A 328 -56.96 1.78 -12.13
C GLU A 328 -57.90 2.98 -11.77
N PRO A 329 -58.23 3.44 -10.51
CA PRO A 329 -57.41 3.47 -9.25
C PRO A 329 -58.09 3.49 -7.82
N LEU A 330 -57.31 3.28 -6.73
CA LEU A 330 -57.39 3.86 -5.34
C LEU A 330 -58.62 3.53 -4.36
N PRO A 331 -58.76 4.06 -3.08
CA PRO A 331 -58.59 3.30 -1.81
C PRO A 331 -59.74 3.47 -0.73
N PRO A 332 -59.48 3.58 0.61
CA PRO A 332 -59.46 2.57 1.71
C PRO A 332 -60.80 2.43 2.52
N PRO A 333 -60.94 1.57 3.58
CA PRO A 333 -60.76 2.01 4.99
C PRO A 333 -60.47 0.90 6.07
N ALA A 334 -60.40 1.29 7.36
CA ALA A 334 -60.49 0.46 8.59
C ALA A 334 -61.71 0.95 9.45
N PRO A 335 -62.28 0.23 10.47
CA PRO A 335 -61.62 -0.17 11.73
C PRO A 335 -62.12 -1.49 12.44
N SER A 336 -61.68 -1.72 13.69
CA SER A 336 -61.85 -2.88 14.62
C SER A 336 -63.28 -3.11 15.19
N PRO A 337 -63.60 -4.21 15.96
CA PRO A 337 -63.14 -4.39 17.37
C PRO A 337 -62.97 -5.83 17.99
N VAL A 338 -62.00 -5.94 18.91
CA VAL A 338 -61.97 -6.54 20.28
C VAL A 338 -62.63 -7.91 20.63
N SER A 339 -61.82 -8.81 21.26
CA SER A 339 -62.11 -9.64 22.48
C SER A 339 -60.82 -10.44 22.83
N GLU A 340 -59.88 -9.91 23.62
CA GLU A 340 -59.69 -10.16 25.08
C GLU A 340 -59.61 -11.62 25.57
N GLU A 341 -58.41 -12.08 25.96
CA GLU A 341 -58.19 -12.70 27.29
C GLU A 341 -56.71 -12.65 27.78
N ARG A 342 -56.48 -11.86 28.84
CA ARG A 342 -55.49 -11.95 29.93
C ARG A 342 -54.14 -12.68 29.73
N GLN A 343 -53.04 -11.93 29.88
CA GLN A 343 -51.85 -12.39 30.63
C GLN A 343 -51.18 -11.23 31.39
N ALA A 344 -50.57 -11.54 32.53
CA ALA A 344 -50.07 -10.56 33.50
C ALA A 344 -48.54 -10.46 33.53
N SER A 345 -48.04 -9.30 33.99
CA SER A 345 -46.63 -8.97 34.19
C SER A 345 -45.94 -9.77 35.30
N PRO A 346 -44.61 -9.94 35.21
CA PRO A 346 -43.73 -9.87 36.38
C PRO A 346 -42.80 -8.65 36.34
N SER A 347 -42.35 -8.22 37.52
CA SER A 347 -41.51 -7.05 37.80
C SER A 347 -40.05 -7.48 38.16
N PRO A 348 -39.09 -6.56 38.35
CA PRO A 348 -37.66 -6.87 38.26
C PRO A 348 -37.03 -7.34 39.58
N GLN A 349 -36.02 -8.21 39.48
CA GLN A 349 -35.00 -8.44 40.50
C GLN A 349 -33.66 -8.80 39.84
N GLU A 350 -32.68 -7.90 39.94
CA GLU A 350 -31.28 -8.18 40.36
C GLU A 350 -30.39 -6.92 40.23
N GLU A 351 -30.80 -5.84 40.89
CA GLU A 351 -29.82 -4.94 41.51
C GLU A 351 -29.47 -5.51 42.89
N SER A 352 -28.24 -5.98 43.09
CA SER A 352 -27.56 -5.97 44.40
C SER A 352 -26.14 -6.57 44.30
N LEU A 353 -25.18 -5.79 43.83
CA LEU A 353 -23.85 -5.71 44.44
C LEU A 353 -23.15 -4.44 43.90
N LEU A 354 -23.32 -3.31 44.63
CA LEU A 354 -22.37 -2.19 44.81
C LEU A 354 -23.09 -0.92 45.31
N LEU A 355 -23.67 -0.99 46.51
CA LEU A 355 -24.03 0.19 47.30
C LEU A 355 -23.30 0.16 48.64
N SER A 356 -22.13 0.80 48.69
CA SER A 356 -21.48 1.30 49.92
C SER A 356 -20.26 2.15 49.58
N LEU A 357 -20.45 3.45 49.37
CA LEU A 357 -19.56 4.57 49.77
C LEU A 357 -20.29 5.90 49.46
N GLY A 358 -20.05 6.92 50.28
CA GLY A 358 -20.95 8.08 50.44
C GLY A 358 -20.87 9.18 49.38
N PRO A 359 -21.72 10.23 49.50
CA PRO A 359 -21.83 11.29 48.50
C PRO A 359 -20.67 12.29 48.58
N GLY A 360 -19.75 12.21 47.63
CA GLY A 360 -18.72 13.23 47.40
C GLY A 360 -17.77 12.89 46.24
N SER A 361 -17.57 13.83 45.32
CA SER A 361 -16.50 13.83 44.31
C SER A 361 -16.52 12.75 43.21
N LEU A 362 -17.52 12.76 42.32
CA LEU A 362 -17.53 11.98 41.06
C LEU A 362 -17.94 12.81 39.82
N ALA A 363 -17.62 14.11 39.80
CA ALA A 363 -17.95 15.02 38.70
C ALA A 363 -16.77 15.37 37.77
N GLU A 364 -15.67 14.61 37.84
CA GLU A 364 -14.49 14.79 36.99
C GLU A 364 -14.10 13.46 36.33
N ASN A 365 -13.68 13.53 35.06
CA ASN A 365 -13.25 12.44 34.14
C ASN A 365 -14.23 11.97 33.04
N LEU A 366 -15.01 12.89 32.46
CA LEU A 366 -15.32 12.82 31.02
C LEU A 366 -14.39 13.80 30.28
N HIS A 367 -13.37 13.27 29.61
CA HIS A 367 -12.36 14.05 28.90
C HIS A 367 -12.91 14.51 27.53
N TYR A 368 -13.75 15.55 27.55
CA TYR A 368 -14.10 16.27 26.33
C TYR A 368 -12.87 17.00 25.77
N PRO A 369 -12.75 17.15 24.44
CA PRO A 369 -11.73 18.03 23.85
C PRO A 369 -11.92 19.48 24.34
N PRO A 370 -10.84 20.27 24.46
CA PRO A 370 -10.94 21.66 24.90
C PRO A 370 -11.84 22.46 23.94
N LEU A 371 -12.70 23.30 24.52
CA LEU A 371 -13.58 24.17 23.75
C LEU A 371 -12.78 25.32 23.12
N GLU A 372 -12.95 25.52 21.81
CA GLU A 372 -12.20 26.49 21.02
C GLU A 372 -13.14 27.50 20.33
N ILE A 373 -12.57 28.49 19.64
CA ILE A 373 -13.35 29.45 18.85
C ILE A 373 -13.99 28.70 17.66
N ASN A 374 -15.29 28.90 17.50
CA ASN A 374 -16.25 28.21 16.65
C ASN A 374 -16.77 26.84 17.16
N SER A 375 -16.45 26.42 18.38
CA SER A 375 -17.16 25.29 19.01
C SER A 375 -18.65 25.62 19.21
N MET A 376 -19.53 24.67 18.85
CA MET A 376 -20.96 24.72 19.16
C MET A 376 -21.18 24.25 20.59
N VAL A 377 -21.86 25.06 21.39
CA VAL A 377 -21.99 24.85 22.83
C VAL A 377 -23.39 25.13 23.34
N GLU A 378 -23.77 24.39 24.37
CA GLU A 378 -24.94 24.64 25.21
C GLU A 378 -24.51 25.22 26.56
N VAL A 379 -25.30 26.16 27.08
CA VAL A 379 -25.07 26.85 28.37
C VAL A 379 -26.39 27.05 29.11
N HIS A 380 -26.34 27.04 30.45
CA HIS A 380 -27.49 27.18 31.37
C HIS A 380 -28.52 26.03 31.31
N ASP A 381 -29.51 26.10 32.20
CA ASP A 381 -30.69 25.24 32.28
C ASP A 381 -31.92 26.17 32.46
N PRO A 382 -32.90 26.20 31.52
CA PRO A 382 -32.94 25.44 30.26
C PRO A 382 -31.78 25.80 29.30
N PRO A 383 -31.37 24.87 28.41
CA PRO A 383 -30.18 25.02 27.58
C PRO A 383 -30.35 26.11 26.51
N ILE A 384 -29.39 27.02 26.46
CA ILE A 384 -29.22 28.03 25.42
C ILE A 384 -28.08 27.59 24.52
N PHE A 385 -28.35 27.47 23.22
CA PHE A 385 -27.39 27.03 22.22
C PHE A 385 -26.70 28.21 21.53
N GLY A 386 -25.40 28.09 21.25
CA GLY A 386 -24.64 29.11 20.55
C GLY A 386 -23.26 28.65 20.09
N VAL A 387 -22.60 29.50 19.32
CA VAL A 387 -21.25 29.27 18.78
C VAL A 387 -20.26 30.16 19.51
N ILE A 388 -19.17 29.61 20.05
CA ILE A 388 -18.10 30.43 20.65
C ILE A 388 -17.48 31.30 19.54
N ARG A 389 -17.52 32.63 19.69
CA ARG A 389 -16.88 33.59 18.79
C ARG A 389 -15.63 34.25 19.38
N TRP A 390 -15.47 34.17 20.69
CA TRP A 390 -14.34 34.75 21.41
C TRP A 390 -14.05 33.94 22.67
N ILE A 391 -12.77 33.78 23.02
CA ILE A 391 -12.30 33.23 24.29
C ILE A 391 -11.20 34.15 24.82
N GLY A 392 -11.23 34.50 26.10
CA GLY A 392 -10.15 35.26 26.72
C GLY A 392 -10.32 35.50 28.21
N GLU A 393 -9.27 36.01 28.84
CA GLU A 393 -9.29 36.52 30.20
C GLU A 393 -9.76 37.98 30.20
N HIS A 394 -10.55 38.36 31.21
CA HIS A 394 -11.12 39.71 31.32
C HIS A 394 -10.76 40.30 32.69
N PRO A 395 -10.36 41.59 32.81
CA PRO A 395 -9.87 42.15 34.08
C PRO A 395 -10.80 41.98 35.29
N ASP A 396 -12.11 41.98 35.07
CA ASP A 396 -13.14 41.78 36.11
C ASP A 396 -13.35 40.31 36.53
N PHE A 397 -12.70 39.33 35.88
CA PHE A 397 -12.93 37.90 36.10
C PHE A 397 -11.60 37.13 36.14
N ALA A 398 -11.31 36.49 37.27
CA ALA A 398 -10.11 35.66 37.46
C ALA A 398 -10.11 34.31 36.69
N GLU A 399 -10.97 34.17 35.69
CA GLU A 399 -11.26 32.91 34.97
C GLU A 399 -11.58 33.22 33.50
N THR A 400 -11.24 32.30 32.59
CA THR A 400 -11.48 32.45 31.15
C THR A 400 -12.98 32.54 30.82
N ILE A 401 -13.35 33.53 30.01
CA ILE A 401 -14.70 33.76 29.50
C ILE A 401 -14.78 33.39 28.02
N ALA A 402 -15.92 32.80 27.65
CA ALA A 402 -16.33 32.60 26.27
C ALA A 402 -17.42 33.64 25.91
N GLY A 403 -17.25 34.28 24.76
CA GLY A 403 -18.29 35.07 24.09
C GLY A 403 -18.97 34.21 23.03
N LEU A 404 -20.25 33.91 23.22
CA LEU A 404 -21.08 33.06 22.38
C LEU A 404 -21.98 33.92 21.48
N GLU A 405 -22.09 33.56 20.21
CA GLU A 405 -23.20 33.97 19.34
C GLU A 405 -24.34 32.95 19.49
N VAL A 406 -25.41 33.32 20.20
CA VAL A 406 -26.56 32.44 20.45
C VAL A 406 -27.47 32.33 19.23
N GLU A 407 -28.11 31.17 19.06
CA GLU A 407 -28.99 30.89 17.91
C GLU A 407 -30.20 31.83 17.89
N ASP A 408 -30.93 31.91 19.01
CA ASP A 408 -32.09 32.76 19.17
C ASP A 408 -31.74 34.10 19.85
N PRO A 409 -32.22 35.25 19.32
CA PRO A 409 -31.93 36.54 19.91
C PRO A 409 -32.66 36.74 21.25
N MET A 410 -31.93 37.16 22.29
CA MET A 410 -32.45 37.40 23.64
C MET A 410 -32.32 38.88 24.03
N PRO A 411 -33.35 39.72 23.82
CA PRO A 411 -33.25 41.18 23.92
C PRO A 411 -32.87 41.74 25.30
N SER A 412 -33.11 40.99 26.37
CA SER A 412 -32.88 41.40 27.76
C SER A 412 -31.53 40.98 28.34
N VAL A 413 -30.79 40.10 27.67
CA VAL A 413 -29.55 39.47 28.19
C VAL A 413 -28.38 39.60 27.23
N CYS A 414 -28.63 39.53 25.92
CA CYS A 414 -27.58 39.48 24.91
C CYS A 414 -27.25 40.85 24.30
N THR A 415 -26.01 41.02 23.87
CA THR A 415 -25.48 42.23 23.20
C THR A 415 -25.23 41.98 21.71
N ASP A 416 -24.48 42.86 21.04
CA ASP A 416 -24.05 42.77 19.63
C ASP A 416 -22.58 42.33 19.45
N GLY A 417 -22.01 41.68 20.48
CA GLY A 417 -20.59 41.33 20.58
C GLY A 417 -19.77 42.33 21.41
N THR A 418 -20.44 43.31 22.04
CA THR A 418 -19.85 44.25 23.00
C THR A 418 -20.08 43.81 24.45
N TYR A 419 -19.11 44.07 25.32
CA TYR A 419 -19.23 43.88 26.77
C TYR A 419 -18.55 45.06 27.49
N ARG A 420 -19.26 45.69 28.43
CA ARG A 420 -18.79 46.87 29.20
C ARG A 420 -18.13 47.99 28.36
N GLY A 421 -18.62 48.22 27.13
CA GLY A 421 -18.12 49.26 26.22
C GLY A 421 -16.96 48.84 25.30
N SER A 422 -16.40 47.64 25.47
CA SER A 422 -15.39 47.06 24.59
C SER A 422 -16.03 46.06 23.62
N ARG A 423 -15.56 46.00 22.36
CA ARG A 423 -16.02 45.03 21.37
C ARG A 423 -15.07 43.83 21.30
N TYR A 424 -15.62 42.62 21.44
CA TYR A 424 -14.86 41.37 21.43
C TYR A 424 -15.12 40.55 20.15
N PHE A 425 -16.34 40.60 19.62
CA PHE A 425 -16.69 40.05 18.31
C PHE A 425 -17.82 40.88 17.65
N HIS A 426 -18.30 40.45 16.49
CA HIS A 426 -19.43 41.04 15.79
C HIS A 426 -20.50 39.97 15.58
N CYS A 427 -21.74 40.25 15.96
CA CYS A 427 -22.92 39.44 15.65
C CYS A 427 -24.14 40.35 15.47
N ALA A 428 -25.30 39.76 15.17
CA ALA A 428 -26.55 40.52 15.13
C ALA A 428 -26.91 41.08 16.53
N PRO A 429 -27.67 42.20 16.61
CA PRO A 429 -28.13 42.73 17.89
C PRO A 429 -28.86 41.68 18.73
N SER A 430 -28.59 41.67 20.03
CA SER A 430 -29.16 40.73 20.99
C SER A 430 -28.81 39.25 20.74
N LYS A 431 -27.64 38.96 20.17
CA LYS A 431 -27.12 37.59 19.99
C LYS A 431 -25.79 37.27 20.67
N ALA A 432 -25.10 38.22 21.32
CA ALA A 432 -23.89 37.92 22.07
C ALA A 432 -24.16 37.61 23.55
N LEU A 433 -23.71 36.47 24.04
CA LEU A 433 -23.76 36.08 25.45
C LEU A 433 -22.34 35.84 25.97
N PHE A 434 -21.97 36.41 27.12
CA PHE A 434 -20.66 36.19 27.74
C PHE A 434 -20.82 35.31 28.98
N VAL A 435 -20.20 34.12 28.97
CA VAL A 435 -20.23 33.16 30.09
C VAL A 435 -18.83 32.64 30.43
N LYS A 436 -18.67 32.09 31.62
CA LYS A 436 -17.43 31.39 32.01
C LYS A 436 -17.25 30.15 31.13
N LEU A 437 -16.05 29.93 30.60
CA LEU A 437 -15.77 28.82 29.67
C LEU A 437 -16.15 27.46 30.28
N ARG A 438 -15.92 27.28 31.59
CA ARG A 438 -16.31 26.09 32.36
C ARG A 438 -17.82 25.82 32.48
N HIS A 439 -18.69 26.76 32.09
CA HIS A 439 -20.15 26.57 32.05
C HIS A 439 -20.65 26.24 30.64
N CYS A 440 -19.78 26.25 29.63
CA CYS A 440 -20.07 25.77 28.29
C CYS A 440 -19.89 24.24 28.25
N ARG A 441 -20.82 23.55 27.61
CA ARG A 441 -20.71 22.13 27.25
C ARG A 441 -20.85 22.00 25.73
N PRO A 442 -20.25 20.98 25.08
CA PRO A 442 -20.54 20.70 23.68
C PRO A 442 -22.06 20.53 23.47
N ASP A 443 -22.60 21.11 22.41
CA ASP A 443 -24.03 21.06 22.10
C ASP A 443 -24.53 19.61 21.94
N SER A 444 -25.39 19.17 22.86
CA SER A 444 -25.87 17.80 22.95
C SER A 444 -26.63 17.34 21.70
N ARG A 445 -27.22 18.27 20.93
CA ARG A 445 -27.96 17.99 19.68
C ARG A 445 -27.04 17.43 18.58
N PHE A 446 -25.73 17.69 18.67
CA PHE A 446 -24.72 17.22 17.71
C PHE A 446 -23.77 16.17 18.30
N CYS A 447 -23.97 15.77 19.56
CA CYS A 447 -23.08 14.84 20.27
C CYS A 447 -23.16 13.38 19.77
N SER A 448 -24.09 13.07 18.86
CA SER A 448 -24.16 11.80 18.12
C SER A 448 -23.19 11.70 16.93
N LEU A 449 -22.41 12.76 16.65
CA LEU A 449 -21.51 12.87 15.49
C LEU A 449 -20.00 12.92 15.82
N GLN A 450 -19.57 12.56 17.05
CA GLN A 450 -18.15 12.63 17.41
C GLN A 450 -17.55 11.37 18.07
N PHE A 451 -16.63 10.76 17.31
CA PHE A 451 -15.45 10.00 17.72
C PHE A 451 -15.62 8.71 18.55
N PRO A 452 -15.68 7.54 17.89
CA PRO A 452 -15.03 6.34 18.42
C PRO A 452 -13.52 6.60 18.52
N ALA A 453 -12.88 6.19 19.61
CA ALA A 453 -11.45 6.41 19.85
C ALA A 453 -10.49 5.63 18.91
N ASN A 454 -11.01 4.84 17.96
CA ASN A 454 -10.23 4.17 16.92
C ASN A 454 -10.60 4.72 15.53
N GLN A 455 -9.63 5.22 14.77
CA GLN A 455 -9.82 5.56 13.34
C GLN A 455 -10.35 4.36 12.54
N ALA A 456 -9.95 3.13 12.89
CA ALA A 456 -10.51 1.91 12.30
C ALA A 456 -12.05 1.84 12.42
N GLN A 457 -12.65 2.22 13.55
CA GLN A 457 -14.12 2.17 13.72
C GLN A 457 -14.86 3.21 12.88
N HIS A 458 -14.20 4.28 12.43
CA HIS A 458 -14.78 5.24 11.47
C HIS A 458 -15.05 4.61 10.09
N CYS A 459 -14.30 3.56 9.72
CA CYS A 459 -14.54 2.81 8.48
C CYS A 459 -15.92 2.14 8.46
N ASN A 460 -16.54 1.93 9.63
CA ASN A 460 -17.84 1.25 9.75
C ASN A 460 -19.03 2.21 9.99
N SER A 461 -18.83 3.49 10.34
CA SER A 461 -19.85 4.20 11.13
C SER A 461 -20.82 5.13 10.39
N ILE A 462 -20.42 5.88 9.34
CA ILE A 462 -21.28 6.97 8.81
C ILE A 462 -21.44 6.97 7.27
N ALA A 463 -20.41 6.68 6.49
CA ALA A 463 -20.50 6.67 5.01
C ALA A 463 -20.65 5.27 4.40
N PHE A 464 -20.49 4.21 5.20
CA PHE A 464 -20.19 2.85 4.75
C PHE A 464 -21.14 1.79 5.34
N ARG A 465 -22.42 2.13 5.57
CA ARG A 465 -23.43 1.18 6.06
C ARG A 465 -23.65 0.00 5.09
N ASP A 466 -23.50 0.24 3.80
CA ASP A 466 -23.58 -0.77 2.73
C ASP A 466 -22.25 -1.52 2.50
N TYR A 467 -21.24 -1.30 3.36
CA TYR A 467 -19.87 -1.76 3.17
C TYR A 467 -19.24 -2.33 4.46
N ALA A 468 -20.08 -2.77 5.41
CA ALA A 468 -19.62 -3.55 6.54
C ALA A 468 -19.05 -4.90 6.04
N SER A 469 -17.87 -5.28 6.53
CA SER A 469 -17.37 -6.65 6.40
C SER A 469 -18.18 -7.54 7.35
N GLU A 470 -19.34 -7.99 6.88
CA GLU A 470 -20.21 -8.89 7.64
C GLU A 470 -19.49 -10.20 7.96
N ARG A 471 -19.88 -10.81 9.08
CA ARG A 471 -19.35 -12.11 9.50
C ARG A 471 -20.03 -13.20 8.68
N VAL A 472 -19.24 -14.08 8.08
CA VAL A 472 -19.71 -15.22 7.28
C VAL A 472 -19.33 -16.50 8.02
N ASP A 473 -20.31 -17.10 8.70
CA ASP A 473 -20.14 -18.34 9.46
C ASP A 473 -20.12 -19.61 8.59
N GLU A 474 -20.58 -19.52 7.35
CA GLU A 474 -20.55 -20.60 6.36
C GLU A 474 -19.10 -20.86 5.89
N ASP A 475 -18.62 -22.10 6.04
CA ASP A 475 -17.30 -22.51 5.54
C ASP A 475 -17.25 -22.30 4.02
N THR A 476 -16.47 -21.30 3.58
CA THR A 476 -16.42 -20.85 2.19
C THR A 476 -15.11 -21.34 1.56
N PRO A 477 -15.10 -22.36 0.69
CA PRO A 477 -13.91 -22.76 -0.05
C PRO A 477 -13.48 -21.64 -1.04
N PRO A 478 -12.22 -21.61 -1.48
CA PRO A 478 -11.81 -20.69 -2.54
C PRO A 478 -12.44 -21.10 -3.87
N ASP A 479 -12.94 -20.14 -4.65
CA ASP A 479 -13.49 -20.40 -5.98
C ASP A 479 -12.35 -20.32 -7.02
N THR A 480 -11.83 -21.50 -7.39
CA THR A 480 -10.70 -21.65 -8.32
C THR A 480 -11.17 -21.76 -9.77
N GLY A 481 -11.79 -20.70 -10.27
CA GLY A 481 -12.28 -20.57 -11.64
C GLY A 481 -12.32 -19.12 -12.13
N PRO A 482 -12.58 -18.89 -13.43
CA PRO A 482 -12.68 -17.53 -13.97
C PRO A 482 -13.82 -16.72 -13.33
N GLU A 483 -14.96 -17.36 -13.01
CA GLU A 483 -16.10 -16.71 -12.34
C GLU A 483 -15.75 -16.27 -10.90
N GLY A 484 -15.08 -17.13 -10.13
CA GLY A 484 -14.55 -16.78 -8.79
C GLY A 484 -13.45 -15.73 -8.81
N GLY A 485 -12.59 -15.76 -9.83
CA GLY A 485 -11.63 -14.71 -10.13
C GLY A 485 -12.32 -13.35 -10.30
N GLU A 486 -13.29 -13.26 -11.22
CA GLU A 486 -14.04 -12.03 -11.48
C GLU A 486 -14.71 -11.45 -10.21
N GLN A 487 -15.20 -12.28 -9.30
CA GLN A 487 -15.80 -11.82 -8.03
C GLN A 487 -14.80 -11.13 -7.09
N LEU A 488 -13.54 -11.54 -7.11
CA LEU A 488 -12.45 -10.97 -6.30
C LEU A 488 -11.70 -9.82 -7.00
N MET A 489 -11.96 -9.57 -8.29
CA MET A 489 -11.31 -8.52 -9.08
C MET A 489 -12.01 -7.16 -8.92
N GLY A 490 -11.21 -6.08 -8.96
CA GLY A 490 -11.69 -4.70 -9.09
C GLY A 490 -11.19 -3.74 -8.01
N TRP A 491 -11.68 -2.50 -8.11
CA TRP A 491 -11.51 -1.46 -7.09
C TRP A 491 -12.29 -1.82 -5.84
N LYS A 492 -11.71 -1.57 -4.65
CA LYS A 492 -12.30 -1.93 -3.34
C LYS A 492 -12.53 -3.44 -3.20
N LYS A 493 -11.53 -4.22 -3.58
CA LYS A 493 -11.49 -5.68 -3.41
C LYS A 493 -10.20 -6.10 -2.71
N GLY A 494 -10.22 -7.28 -2.09
CA GLY A 494 -9.17 -7.78 -1.22
C GLY A 494 -9.26 -7.24 0.21
N ILE A 495 -8.14 -7.29 0.93
CA ILE A 495 -8.06 -6.90 2.34
C ILE A 495 -7.68 -5.42 2.45
N GLN A 496 -8.49 -4.61 3.13
CA GLN A 496 -8.23 -3.19 3.32
C GLN A 496 -7.07 -2.95 4.29
N GLY A 497 -6.01 -2.28 3.82
CA GLY A 497 -4.86 -1.93 4.65
C GLY A 497 -5.06 -0.67 5.51
N HIS A 498 -4.47 -0.65 6.71
CA HIS A 498 -4.47 0.48 7.65
C HIS A 498 -3.28 0.39 8.61
N CYS A 499 -2.55 1.51 8.81
CA CYS A 499 -1.42 1.61 9.74
C CYS A 499 -0.35 0.52 9.54
N ASN A 500 0.42 0.64 8.44
CA ASN A 500 1.56 -0.24 8.11
C ASN A 500 1.19 -1.74 8.01
N SER A 501 -0.02 -2.05 7.53
CA SER A 501 -0.55 -3.41 7.60
C SER A 501 -0.20 -4.36 6.45
N CYS A 502 0.39 -3.86 5.38
CA CYS A 502 0.57 -4.59 4.12
C CYS A 502 1.26 -5.96 4.27
N TYR A 503 2.21 -6.10 5.22
CA TYR A 503 2.85 -7.38 5.53
C TYR A 503 1.87 -8.48 5.93
N LEU A 504 0.78 -8.12 6.62
CA LEU A 504 -0.26 -9.04 7.06
C LEU A 504 -1.31 -9.18 5.96
N ASP A 505 -1.76 -8.06 5.38
CA ASP A 505 -2.81 -8.04 4.35
C ASP A 505 -2.42 -8.90 3.14
N ALA A 506 -1.22 -8.66 2.59
CA ALA A 506 -0.73 -9.37 1.42
C ALA A 506 -0.40 -10.85 1.73
N THR A 507 0.10 -11.16 2.93
CA THR A 507 0.37 -12.55 3.33
C THR A 507 -0.92 -13.35 3.52
N LEU A 508 -1.95 -12.79 4.18
CA LEU A 508 -3.26 -13.44 4.28
C LEU A 508 -3.93 -13.61 2.92
N PHE A 509 -3.81 -12.62 2.03
CA PHE A 509 -4.31 -12.74 0.66
C PHE A 509 -3.61 -13.87 -0.11
N CYS A 510 -2.26 -13.92 -0.08
CA CYS A 510 -1.48 -15.03 -0.63
C CYS A 510 -1.93 -16.39 -0.09
N MET A 511 -2.13 -16.53 1.22
CA MET A 511 -2.45 -17.80 1.87
C MET A 511 -3.87 -18.32 1.58
N PHE A 512 -4.87 -17.43 1.50
CA PHE A 512 -6.28 -17.82 1.61
C PHE A 512 -7.20 -17.33 0.49
N ALA A 513 -6.81 -16.37 -0.37
CA ALA A 513 -7.73 -15.81 -1.37
C ALA A 513 -8.22 -16.87 -2.37
N PHE A 514 -7.28 -17.57 -3.02
CA PHE A 514 -7.55 -18.58 -4.05
C PHE A 514 -6.98 -19.96 -3.71
N SER A 515 -6.41 -20.13 -2.51
CA SER A 515 -5.81 -21.39 -2.05
C SER A 515 -6.50 -21.91 -0.80
N SER A 516 -6.70 -23.22 -0.76
CA SER A 516 -7.31 -23.96 0.36
C SER A 516 -6.29 -24.74 1.19
N VAL A 517 -5.01 -24.69 0.81
CA VAL A 517 -3.94 -25.57 1.31
C VAL A 517 -3.74 -25.43 2.82
N LEU A 518 -4.10 -24.28 3.37
CA LEU A 518 -4.00 -23.94 4.79
C LEU A 518 -5.37 -23.87 5.49
N ASP A 519 -6.47 -24.32 4.86
CA ASP A 519 -7.81 -24.30 5.44
C ASP A 519 -7.95 -25.23 6.65
N THR A 520 -7.08 -26.24 6.79
CA THR A 520 -6.96 -27.05 8.01
C THR A 520 -6.70 -26.19 9.25
N ILE A 521 -5.98 -25.08 9.13
CA ILE A 521 -5.74 -24.11 10.21
C ILE A 521 -7.06 -23.46 10.66
N LEU A 522 -7.97 -23.19 9.71
CA LEU A 522 -9.26 -22.55 9.95
C LEU A 522 -10.28 -23.53 10.54
N LEU A 523 -10.19 -24.81 10.18
CA LEU A 523 -11.16 -25.85 10.51
C LEU A 523 -10.76 -26.70 11.74
N ARG A 524 -9.51 -26.67 12.20
CA ARG A 524 -9.03 -27.46 13.35
C ARG A 524 -9.88 -27.16 14.62
N PRO A 525 -10.49 -28.18 15.26
CA PRO A 525 -11.21 -28.00 16.52
C PRO A 525 -10.26 -27.61 17.66
N ARG A 526 -10.80 -27.02 18.75
CA ARG A 526 -10.00 -26.69 19.94
C ARG A 526 -9.67 -27.97 20.72
N ASP A 527 -8.40 -28.19 20.99
CA ASP A 527 -7.88 -29.23 21.87
C ASP A 527 -7.64 -28.70 23.29
N LYS A 528 -7.49 -29.64 24.24
CA LYS A 528 -7.16 -29.35 25.65
C LYS A 528 -5.82 -28.63 25.84
N ASN A 529 -4.95 -28.67 24.83
CA ASN A 529 -3.63 -28.05 24.85
C ASN A 529 -3.63 -26.60 24.34
N ASP A 530 -4.72 -26.12 23.72
CA ASP A 530 -4.79 -24.78 23.10
C ASP A 530 -5.12 -23.67 24.11
N SER A 531 -4.62 -22.47 23.83
CA SER A 531 -4.91 -21.25 24.61
C SER A 531 -6.39 -20.87 24.59
N ASP A 532 -6.83 -20.04 25.53
CA ASP A 532 -8.21 -19.52 25.53
C ASP A 532 -8.47 -18.57 24.36
N SER A 533 -7.42 -17.91 23.87
CA SER A 533 -7.42 -17.09 22.65
C SER A 533 -7.58 -17.89 21.35
N TYR A 534 -7.31 -19.20 21.35
CA TYR A 534 -7.29 -20.03 20.13
C TYR A 534 -8.61 -19.95 19.35
N SER A 535 -9.75 -20.21 20.02
CA SER A 535 -11.05 -20.21 19.35
C SER A 535 -11.40 -18.83 18.82
N THR A 536 -11.17 -17.77 19.61
CA THR A 536 -11.38 -16.38 19.19
C THR A 536 -10.52 -16.02 17.97
N THR A 537 -9.25 -16.43 17.94
CA THR A 537 -8.32 -16.15 16.84
C THR A 537 -8.73 -16.90 15.57
N ARG A 538 -9.01 -18.20 15.69
CA ARG A 538 -9.44 -19.06 14.59
C ARG A 538 -10.77 -18.60 14.01
N ASP A 539 -11.76 -18.29 14.85
CA ASP A 539 -13.09 -17.90 14.38
C ASP A 539 -13.11 -16.47 13.84
N LEU A 540 -12.26 -15.55 14.35
CA LEU A 540 -12.02 -14.25 13.71
C LEU A 540 -11.38 -14.43 12.32
N LEU A 541 -10.30 -15.20 12.22
CA LEU A 541 -9.60 -15.44 10.95
C LEU A 541 -10.52 -16.12 9.93
N ARG A 542 -11.27 -17.15 10.33
CA ARG A 542 -12.20 -17.86 9.45
C ARG A 542 -13.42 -17.01 9.09
N THR A 543 -14.20 -16.59 10.07
CA THR A 543 -15.56 -16.05 9.84
C THR A 543 -15.61 -14.55 9.59
N GLU A 544 -14.57 -13.79 9.97
CA GLU A 544 -14.53 -12.32 9.79
C GLU A 544 -13.45 -11.85 8.81
N ILE A 545 -12.54 -12.73 8.36
CA ILE A 545 -11.50 -12.41 7.38
C ILE A 545 -11.59 -13.32 6.14
N VAL A 546 -11.35 -14.64 6.27
CA VAL A 546 -11.24 -15.54 5.10
C VAL A 546 -12.59 -15.79 4.41
N ASN A 547 -13.64 -16.16 5.14
CA ASN A 547 -14.95 -16.39 4.54
C ASN A 547 -15.52 -15.10 3.90
N PRO A 548 -15.46 -13.90 4.52
CA PRO A 548 -15.87 -12.66 3.86
C PRO A 548 -14.99 -12.27 2.66
N LEU A 549 -13.67 -12.54 2.72
CA LEU A 549 -12.78 -12.34 1.57
C LEU A 549 -13.24 -13.17 0.37
N ARG A 550 -13.46 -14.48 0.56
CA ARG A 550 -13.89 -15.40 -0.51
C ARG A 550 -15.32 -15.11 -0.99
N LYS A 551 -16.28 -14.90 -0.06
CA LYS A 551 -17.71 -14.74 -0.39
C LYS A 551 -18.08 -13.35 -0.92
N ASN A 552 -17.43 -12.29 -0.44
CA ASN A 552 -17.80 -10.91 -0.77
C ASN A 552 -16.70 -10.19 -1.59
N GLY A 553 -15.49 -10.74 -1.62
CA GLY A 553 -14.32 -10.14 -2.27
C GLY A 553 -13.68 -8.98 -1.48
N TYR A 554 -14.09 -8.71 -0.23
CA TYR A 554 -13.62 -7.55 0.54
C TYR A 554 -13.58 -7.81 2.05
N VAL A 555 -12.53 -7.33 2.72
CA VAL A 555 -12.40 -7.33 4.19
C VAL A 555 -12.04 -5.94 4.70
N CYS A 556 -12.75 -5.48 5.73
CA CYS A 556 -12.48 -4.18 6.37
C CYS A 556 -11.27 -4.24 7.32
N ALA A 557 -10.47 -3.17 7.32
CA ALA A 557 -9.30 -3.01 8.18
C ALA A 557 -9.57 -3.20 9.68
N THR A 558 -10.83 -3.03 10.14
CA THR A 558 -11.22 -3.31 11.54
C THR A 558 -10.99 -4.76 11.95
N LYS A 559 -11.20 -5.72 11.03
CA LYS A 559 -11.06 -7.16 11.28
C LYS A 559 -9.58 -7.54 11.39
N VAL A 560 -8.76 -7.02 10.48
CA VAL A 560 -7.29 -7.11 10.54
C VAL A 560 -6.74 -6.48 11.82
N MET A 561 -7.24 -5.31 12.23
CA MET A 561 -6.81 -4.65 13.46
C MET A 561 -7.24 -5.40 14.73
N ALA A 562 -8.36 -6.13 14.70
CA ALA A 562 -8.72 -7.06 15.78
C ALA A 562 -7.72 -8.23 15.86
N LEU A 563 -7.34 -8.81 14.71
CA LEU A 563 -6.34 -9.89 14.66
C LEU A 563 -4.97 -9.42 15.19
N ARG A 564 -4.51 -8.23 14.76
CA ARG A 564 -3.27 -7.58 15.25
C ARG A 564 -3.25 -7.45 16.78
N LYS A 565 -4.35 -7.02 17.38
CA LYS A 565 -4.48 -6.88 18.84
C LYS A 565 -4.35 -8.22 19.56
N ILE A 566 -4.92 -9.30 19.01
CA ILE A 566 -4.77 -10.64 19.58
C ILE A 566 -3.32 -11.13 19.45
N LEU A 567 -2.69 -10.96 18.28
CA LEU A 567 -1.30 -11.35 18.04
C LEU A 567 -0.30 -10.58 18.93
N GLU A 568 -0.55 -9.29 19.20
CA GLU A 568 0.28 -8.47 20.11
C GLU A 568 0.17 -8.95 21.56
N VAL A 569 -1.05 -9.27 22.03
CA VAL A 569 -1.30 -9.71 23.41
C VAL A 569 -0.79 -11.13 23.65
N GLU A 570 -1.15 -12.09 22.80
CA GLU A 570 -0.82 -13.51 22.98
C GLU A 570 0.65 -13.79 22.62
N GLY A 571 1.14 -13.13 21.58
CA GLY A 571 2.49 -13.29 21.06
C GLY A 571 3.57 -12.59 21.88
N ARG A 572 3.19 -11.67 22.78
CA ARG A 572 4.09 -10.85 23.60
C ARG A 572 5.08 -9.98 22.80
N SER A 573 4.82 -9.79 21.51
CA SER A 573 5.61 -8.93 20.61
C SER A 573 4.93 -7.58 20.43
N SER A 574 5.59 -6.50 20.83
CA SER A 574 5.11 -5.14 20.64
C SER A 574 5.21 -4.67 19.18
N GLY A 575 4.29 -3.80 18.77
CA GLY A 575 4.30 -3.10 17.49
C GLY A 575 3.41 -3.71 16.41
N PHE A 576 2.76 -4.85 16.66
CA PHE A 576 1.86 -5.49 15.68
C PHE A 576 0.65 -4.61 15.28
N THR A 577 0.27 -3.63 16.11
CA THR A 577 -0.84 -2.70 15.82
C THR A 577 -0.42 -1.39 15.13
N SER A 578 0.88 -1.08 15.03
CA SER A 578 1.38 0.24 14.60
C SER A 578 2.58 0.23 13.65
N GLU A 579 3.44 -0.78 13.74
CA GLU A 579 4.70 -0.88 13.00
C GLU A 579 4.55 -1.76 11.75
N GLU A 580 5.41 -1.53 10.77
CA GLU A 580 5.67 -2.51 9.70
C GLU A 580 6.48 -3.66 10.32
N LYS A 581 6.03 -4.91 10.09
CA LYS A 581 6.75 -6.12 10.50
C LYS A 581 7.07 -6.97 9.27
N ASP A 582 7.97 -7.92 9.40
CA ASP A 582 8.24 -8.90 8.34
C ASP A 582 7.18 -10.02 8.34
N PRO A 583 6.77 -10.54 7.17
CA PRO A 583 5.85 -11.68 7.05
C PRO A 583 6.29 -12.92 7.83
N GLU A 584 7.60 -13.13 8.00
CA GLU A 584 8.19 -14.17 8.85
C GLU A 584 7.72 -14.08 10.31
N GLU A 585 7.82 -12.90 10.92
CA GLU A 585 7.41 -12.66 12.31
C GLU A 585 5.90 -12.89 12.46
N PHE A 586 5.12 -12.43 11.48
CA PHE A 586 3.67 -12.67 11.42
C PHE A 586 3.32 -14.16 11.31
N LEU A 587 3.97 -14.90 10.39
CA LEU A 587 3.72 -16.33 10.20
C LEU A 587 4.09 -17.13 11.45
N HIS A 588 5.26 -16.87 12.05
CA HIS A 588 5.65 -17.49 13.32
C HIS A 588 4.62 -17.23 14.42
N GLN A 589 4.19 -15.98 14.59
CA GLN A 589 3.22 -15.61 15.63
C GLN A 589 1.86 -16.26 15.41
N LEU A 590 1.37 -16.26 14.16
CA LEU A 590 0.08 -16.87 13.81
C LEU A 590 0.09 -18.39 14.05
N PHE A 591 1.14 -19.08 13.60
CA PHE A 591 1.29 -20.53 13.78
C PHE A 591 1.47 -20.90 15.25
N GLN A 592 2.15 -20.06 16.05
CA GLN A 592 2.29 -20.26 17.49
C GLN A 592 0.95 -20.10 18.23
N VAL A 593 0.17 -19.06 17.92
CA VAL A 593 -1.16 -18.83 18.54
C VAL A 593 -2.17 -19.90 18.13
N LEU A 594 -2.14 -20.34 16.87
CA LEU A 594 -3.04 -21.39 16.35
C LEU A 594 -2.50 -22.83 16.54
N LYS A 595 -1.32 -22.98 17.17
CA LYS A 595 -0.61 -24.25 17.40
C LYS A 595 -0.63 -25.17 16.18
N VAL A 596 -0.25 -24.60 15.05
CA VAL A 596 -0.21 -25.30 13.76
C VAL A 596 1.06 -26.13 13.71
N ASP A 597 0.94 -27.39 13.30
CA ASP A 597 2.10 -28.24 13.06
C ASP A 597 2.99 -27.63 11.95
N PRO A 598 4.32 -27.86 11.98
CA PRO A 598 5.21 -27.38 10.93
C PRO A 598 4.75 -27.86 9.54
N LEU A 599 4.72 -26.96 8.55
CA LEU A 599 4.22 -27.27 7.19
C LEU A 599 5.02 -28.36 6.51
N PHE A 600 6.31 -28.48 6.86
CA PHE A 600 7.20 -29.52 6.37
C PHE A 600 8.36 -29.75 7.32
N LYS A 601 9.09 -30.86 7.10
CA LYS A 601 10.27 -31.24 7.88
C LYS A 601 11.48 -31.39 6.96
N ILE A 602 12.60 -30.83 7.40
CA ILE A 602 13.90 -30.97 6.76
C ILE A 602 14.87 -31.70 7.68
N ARG A 603 15.73 -32.53 7.10
CA ARG A 603 16.78 -33.29 7.81
C ARG A 603 18.12 -33.11 7.09
N SER A 604 19.20 -33.14 7.87
CA SER A 604 20.58 -33.33 7.38
C SER A 604 21.04 -34.72 7.80
N SER A 605 21.93 -35.34 7.00
CA SER A 605 22.30 -36.75 7.13
C SER A 605 22.68 -37.13 8.57
N GLY A 606 21.93 -38.06 9.16
CA GLY A 606 22.16 -38.55 10.53
C GLY A 606 21.68 -37.63 11.68
N LYS A 607 20.87 -36.60 11.41
CA LYS A 607 20.27 -35.73 12.44
C LYS A 607 18.76 -35.96 12.59
N GLU A 608 18.19 -35.48 13.69
CA GLU A 608 16.74 -35.43 13.88
C GLU A 608 16.07 -34.46 12.88
N PRO A 609 14.84 -34.74 12.41
CA PRO A 609 14.08 -33.81 11.58
C PRO A 609 13.81 -32.49 12.29
N HIS A 610 13.99 -31.38 11.57
CA HIS A 610 13.58 -30.05 12.01
C HIS A 610 12.31 -29.63 11.25
N GLY A 611 11.26 -29.26 11.99
CA GLY A 611 10.01 -28.76 11.42
C GLY A 611 10.10 -27.26 11.10
N CYS A 612 9.68 -26.87 9.90
CA CYS A 612 9.69 -25.50 9.42
C CYS A 612 8.31 -25.01 8.98
N ILE A 613 8.09 -23.69 9.03
CA ILE A 613 6.93 -23.01 8.41
C ILE A 613 7.31 -22.55 6.99
N PHE A 614 8.51 -22.02 6.83
CA PHE A 614 9.07 -21.56 5.56
C PHE A 614 10.56 -21.90 5.48
N TYR A 615 11.12 -21.90 4.27
CA TYR A 615 12.53 -22.18 4.01
C TYR A 615 13.24 -20.93 3.47
N GLN A 616 14.22 -20.43 4.21
CA GLN A 616 15.11 -19.37 3.72
C GLN A 616 16.18 -19.95 2.80
N ILE A 617 16.30 -19.38 1.61
CA ILE A 617 17.40 -19.70 0.68
C ILE A 617 18.71 -19.12 1.24
N PHE A 618 19.69 -19.98 1.51
CA PHE A 618 21.05 -19.62 1.93
C PHE A 618 22.06 -20.09 0.88
N MET A 619 22.84 -19.17 0.33
CA MET A 619 23.89 -19.49 -0.63
C MET A 619 24.94 -18.39 -0.75
N GLU A 620 26.14 -18.79 -1.17
CA GLU A 620 27.18 -17.87 -1.64
C GLU A 620 26.99 -17.57 -3.13
N ARG A 621 27.33 -16.35 -3.57
CA ARG A 621 27.03 -15.90 -4.93
C ARG A 621 27.96 -16.55 -5.96
N LYS A 622 27.52 -17.67 -6.54
CA LYS A 622 28.18 -18.28 -7.71
C LYS A 622 28.10 -17.32 -8.90
N GLN A 623 29.26 -16.90 -9.42
CA GLN A 623 29.40 -15.82 -10.41
C GLN A 623 28.83 -16.15 -11.80
N SER A 624 28.37 -17.37 -12.04
CA SER A 624 27.98 -17.89 -13.35
C SER A 624 26.52 -17.63 -13.75
N VAL A 625 25.63 -17.24 -12.83
CA VAL A 625 24.19 -17.04 -13.11
C VAL A 625 23.72 -15.67 -12.66
N SER A 626 23.10 -14.93 -13.59
CA SER A 626 22.57 -13.57 -13.38
C SER A 626 21.10 -13.57 -12.95
N VAL A 627 20.28 -14.38 -13.62
CA VAL A 627 18.85 -14.60 -13.37
C VAL A 627 18.65 -16.08 -13.01
N PRO A 628 18.61 -16.45 -11.72
CA PRO A 628 18.36 -17.82 -11.31
C PRO A 628 16.85 -18.10 -11.22
N SER A 629 16.46 -19.35 -11.46
CA SER A 629 15.11 -19.82 -11.15
C SER A 629 14.98 -20.28 -9.69
N VAL A 630 13.78 -20.23 -9.13
CA VAL A 630 13.55 -20.72 -7.75
C VAL A 630 13.90 -22.20 -7.59
N GLN A 631 13.69 -23.05 -8.61
CA GLN A 631 14.20 -24.43 -8.63
C GLN A 631 15.71 -24.50 -8.39
N GLN A 632 16.51 -23.72 -9.14
CA GLN A 632 17.96 -23.68 -8.99
C GLN A 632 18.37 -23.14 -7.62
N LEU A 633 17.69 -22.11 -7.13
CA LEU A 633 17.98 -21.53 -5.81
C LEU A 633 17.72 -22.52 -4.67
N LEU A 634 16.61 -23.25 -4.74
CA LEU A 634 16.23 -24.28 -3.77
C LEU A 634 17.24 -25.45 -3.78
N GLU A 635 17.58 -25.97 -4.96
CA GLU A 635 18.59 -27.03 -5.12
C GLU A 635 19.95 -26.61 -4.55
N TRP A 636 20.46 -25.43 -4.92
CA TRP A 636 21.76 -24.95 -4.41
C TRP A 636 21.76 -24.80 -2.90
N SER A 637 20.70 -24.24 -2.33
CA SER A 637 20.58 -24.02 -0.89
C SER A 637 20.57 -25.36 -0.13
N LEU A 638 19.72 -26.30 -0.54
CA LEU A 638 19.61 -27.62 0.10
C LEU A 638 20.89 -28.47 -0.06
N VAL A 639 21.48 -28.51 -1.26
CA VAL A 639 22.73 -29.26 -1.51
C VAL A 639 23.92 -28.66 -0.74
N THR A 640 24.00 -27.32 -0.64
CA THR A 640 25.09 -26.65 0.11
C THR A 640 24.98 -26.92 1.61
N SER A 641 23.76 -26.89 2.15
CA SER A 641 23.49 -27.12 3.57
C SER A 641 23.40 -28.59 3.99
N ASP A 642 23.53 -29.55 3.07
CA ASP A 642 23.24 -30.98 3.31
C ASP A 642 21.83 -31.21 3.86
N LEU A 643 20.81 -30.69 3.19
CA LEU A 643 19.41 -30.77 3.64
C LEU A 643 18.53 -31.49 2.62
N LYS A 644 17.58 -32.29 3.12
CA LYS A 644 16.52 -32.95 2.37
C LYS A 644 15.18 -32.83 3.09
N PHE A 645 14.09 -32.94 2.33
CA PHE A 645 12.75 -33.10 2.88
C PHE A 645 12.52 -34.55 3.31
N THR A 646 12.01 -34.77 4.52
CA THR A 646 11.71 -36.14 5.00
C THR A 646 10.43 -36.69 4.37
N GLU A 647 9.49 -35.81 4.03
CA GLU A 647 8.19 -36.15 3.44
C GLU A 647 7.78 -35.04 2.45
N ALA A 648 6.84 -35.35 1.56
CA ALA A 648 6.36 -34.42 0.55
C ALA A 648 5.52 -33.30 1.21
N PRO A 649 5.94 -32.02 1.14
CA PRO A 649 5.17 -30.92 1.72
C PRO A 649 3.83 -30.72 0.99
N SER A 650 2.75 -30.50 1.74
CA SER A 650 1.48 -30.02 1.17
C SER A 650 1.56 -28.54 0.78
N CYS A 651 2.28 -27.76 1.59
CA CYS A 651 2.58 -26.34 1.39
C CYS A 651 4.08 -26.09 1.57
N LEU A 652 4.71 -25.41 0.63
CA LEU A 652 6.12 -25.02 0.71
C LEU A 652 6.24 -23.51 0.48
N ILE A 653 6.58 -22.79 1.53
CA ILE A 653 6.85 -21.34 1.49
C ILE A 653 8.37 -21.16 1.40
N ILE A 654 8.85 -20.56 0.31
CA ILE A 654 10.28 -20.34 0.06
C ILE A 654 10.58 -18.85 0.08
N GLN A 655 11.48 -18.44 0.97
CA GLN A 655 11.92 -17.05 1.08
C GLN A 655 13.18 -16.80 0.24
N MET A 656 13.13 -15.70 -0.53
CA MET A 656 14.17 -15.32 -1.48
C MET A 656 15.43 -14.80 -0.78
N PRO A 657 16.62 -14.95 -1.38
CA PRO A 657 17.88 -14.49 -0.78
C PRO A 657 18.00 -12.96 -0.80
N ARG A 658 17.53 -12.34 0.29
CA ARG A 658 17.59 -10.90 0.58
C ARG A 658 18.28 -10.68 1.92
N ASN A 659 18.93 -9.53 2.10
CA ASN A 659 19.63 -9.19 3.34
C ASN A 659 19.27 -7.76 3.79
N GLY A 660 18.14 -7.62 4.47
CA GLY A 660 17.54 -6.32 4.79
C GLY A 660 16.97 -5.58 3.56
N LYS A 661 16.46 -4.37 3.80
CA LYS A 661 15.65 -3.62 2.81
C LYS A 661 16.39 -3.22 1.53
N ASN A 662 17.72 -3.08 1.58
CA ASN A 662 18.53 -2.53 0.49
C ASN A 662 19.40 -3.55 -0.27
N PHE A 663 19.42 -4.84 0.13
CA PHE A 663 20.25 -5.85 -0.53
C PHE A 663 19.41 -7.01 -1.08
N LYS A 664 19.28 -7.03 -2.41
CA LYS A 664 18.80 -8.19 -3.18
C LYS A 664 20.01 -8.91 -3.74
N MET A 665 20.15 -10.22 -3.48
CA MET A 665 21.30 -11.00 -3.97
C MET A 665 21.33 -11.10 -5.50
N PHE A 666 20.16 -11.15 -6.12
CA PHE A 666 19.93 -11.12 -7.56
C PHE A 666 18.97 -9.97 -7.88
N THR A 667 19.16 -9.30 -9.03
CA THR A 667 18.28 -8.20 -9.47
C THR A 667 16.95 -8.71 -9.99
N THR A 668 16.94 -9.94 -10.49
CA THR A 668 15.80 -10.62 -11.12
C THR A 668 15.89 -12.09 -10.73
N ILE A 669 14.80 -12.67 -10.24
CA ILE A 669 14.65 -14.09 -9.96
C ILE A 669 13.44 -14.57 -10.77
N LEU A 670 13.49 -15.77 -11.32
CA LEU A 670 12.35 -16.39 -12.03
C LEU A 670 11.59 -17.32 -11.06
N PRO A 671 10.38 -16.96 -10.58
CA PRO A 671 9.48 -17.88 -9.90
C PRO A 671 9.20 -19.06 -10.82
N THR A 672 9.52 -20.27 -10.38
CA THR A 672 9.29 -21.48 -11.19
C THR A 672 7.81 -21.83 -11.08
N LEU A 673 7.09 -22.03 -12.19
CA LEU A 673 5.66 -22.36 -12.14
C LEU A 673 5.39 -23.74 -11.51
N GLU A 674 6.27 -24.72 -11.78
CA GLU A 674 6.22 -26.07 -11.24
C GLU A 674 7.61 -26.45 -10.69
N LEU A 675 7.72 -26.65 -9.38
CA LEU A 675 8.94 -27.15 -8.72
C LEU A 675 8.95 -28.67 -8.75
N ASP A 676 10.09 -29.27 -9.13
CA ASP A 676 10.34 -30.71 -9.00
C ASP A 676 11.17 -30.96 -7.74
N ILE A 677 10.53 -31.55 -6.72
CA ILE A 677 11.16 -31.86 -5.42
C ILE A 677 11.60 -33.33 -5.32
N THR A 678 11.45 -34.14 -6.38
CA THR A 678 11.74 -35.59 -6.36
C THR A 678 13.16 -35.89 -5.90
N ASN A 679 14.14 -35.09 -6.33
CA ASN A 679 15.55 -35.30 -5.96
C ASN A 679 15.92 -34.68 -4.59
N LEU A 680 15.01 -33.95 -3.97
CA LEU A 680 15.19 -33.25 -2.69
C LEU A 680 14.59 -34.02 -1.50
N LEU A 681 13.86 -35.11 -1.75
CA LEU A 681 13.26 -35.98 -0.76
C LEU A 681 14.20 -37.12 -0.33
N GLU A 682 14.14 -37.54 0.93
CA GLU A 682 14.98 -38.62 1.46
C GLU A 682 14.63 -39.99 0.86
N ASP A 683 13.41 -40.47 1.12
CA ASP A 683 13.00 -41.87 0.89
C ASP A 683 12.22 -42.07 -0.42
N THR A 684 12.67 -41.46 -1.50
CA THR A 684 12.03 -41.55 -2.82
C THR A 684 12.89 -42.28 -3.85
N PRO A 685 12.34 -43.15 -4.70
CA PRO A 685 13.05 -43.67 -5.85
C PRO A 685 13.45 -42.53 -6.79
N ARG A 686 14.66 -42.60 -7.36
CA ARG A 686 15.19 -41.59 -8.29
C ARG A 686 15.77 -42.24 -9.53
N GLU A 687 15.77 -41.50 -10.63
CA GLU A 687 16.39 -41.93 -11.89
C GLU A 687 17.89 -41.58 -11.92
N CYS A 688 18.72 -42.49 -12.41
CA CYS A 688 20.14 -42.26 -12.65
C CYS A 688 20.31 -41.21 -13.76
N CYS A 689 21.08 -40.15 -13.50
CA CYS A 689 21.28 -39.04 -14.43
C CYS A 689 22.05 -39.39 -15.72
N ILE A 690 22.47 -40.66 -15.90
CA ILE A 690 23.18 -41.17 -17.08
C ILE A 690 22.33 -42.18 -17.86
N CYS A 691 21.77 -43.19 -17.19
CA CYS A 691 21.08 -44.31 -17.85
C CYS A 691 19.59 -44.42 -17.51
N GLN A 692 19.03 -43.49 -16.74
CA GLN A 692 17.62 -43.41 -16.31
C GLN A 692 17.09 -44.60 -15.48
N ALA A 693 17.82 -45.71 -15.37
CA ALA A 693 17.56 -46.78 -14.41
C ALA A 693 17.67 -46.27 -12.96
N LEU A 694 17.11 -47.02 -12.00
CA LEU A 694 17.13 -46.70 -10.57
C LEU A 694 18.51 -46.23 -10.08
N ALA A 695 18.54 -45.05 -9.46
CA ALA A 695 19.66 -44.59 -8.69
C ALA A 695 19.66 -45.20 -7.28
N LEU A 696 20.84 -45.62 -6.85
CA LEU A 696 21.09 -46.21 -5.53
C LEU A 696 22.13 -45.40 -4.73
N VAL A 697 22.77 -44.43 -5.38
CA VAL A 697 23.86 -43.64 -4.84
C VAL A 697 23.71 -42.21 -5.35
N GLU A 698 23.96 -41.22 -4.50
CA GLU A 698 24.16 -39.82 -4.91
C GLU A 698 25.58 -39.38 -4.57
N CYS A 699 26.07 -38.33 -5.23
CA CYS A 699 27.38 -37.75 -4.93
C CYS A 699 27.29 -36.22 -4.96
N ARG A 700 27.45 -35.62 -3.77
CA ARG A 700 27.46 -34.17 -3.58
C ARG A 700 28.59 -33.51 -4.37
N ASP A 701 29.79 -34.08 -4.33
CA ASP A 701 30.98 -33.51 -4.99
C ASP A 701 30.83 -33.48 -6.53
N CYS A 702 30.09 -34.44 -7.11
CA CYS A 702 29.75 -34.41 -8.52
C CYS A 702 28.80 -33.26 -8.90
N TYR A 703 28.10 -32.62 -7.96
CA TYR A 703 27.16 -31.53 -8.25
C TYR A 703 27.85 -30.33 -8.92
N GLU A 704 29.10 -30.05 -8.57
CA GLU A 704 29.87 -28.95 -9.14
C GLU A 704 30.56 -29.32 -10.47
N ASP A 705 30.55 -30.59 -10.86
CA ASP A 705 31.20 -31.05 -12.09
C ASP A 705 30.31 -30.82 -13.32
N LEU A 706 30.55 -29.69 -13.99
CA LEU A 706 29.88 -29.29 -15.24
C LEU A 706 30.03 -30.29 -16.41
N ASN A 707 30.94 -31.27 -16.32
CA ASN A 707 31.10 -32.29 -17.36
C ASN A 707 30.04 -33.41 -17.27
N ILE A 708 29.25 -33.45 -16.20
CA ILE A 708 28.18 -34.43 -15.98
C ILE A 708 26.86 -33.66 -15.91
N THR A 709 26.08 -33.70 -17.00
CA THR A 709 24.72 -33.13 -17.13
C THR A 709 24.53 -31.80 -16.38
N PRO A 710 24.89 -30.63 -16.95
CA PRO A 710 24.92 -29.35 -16.22
C PRO A 710 23.61 -29.03 -15.48
N GLY A 711 23.70 -28.74 -14.17
CA GLY A 711 22.53 -28.54 -13.28
C GLY A 711 21.92 -29.85 -12.77
N GLY A 712 21.19 -29.79 -11.64
CA GLY A 712 20.53 -30.96 -11.05
C GLY A 712 21.43 -31.91 -10.26
N ILE A 713 20.83 -32.54 -9.25
CA ILE A 713 21.48 -33.46 -8.31
C ILE A 713 22.04 -34.71 -9.02
N LYS A 714 23.24 -35.15 -8.60
CA LYS A 714 23.95 -36.25 -9.24
C LYS A 714 23.70 -37.56 -8.52
N GLN A 715 22.78 -38.34 -9.08
CA GLN A 715 22.47 -39.68 -8.62
C GLN A 715 22.69 -40.75 -9.71
N TYR A 716 23.14 -41.92 -9.28
CA TYR A 716 23.67 -42.97 -10.13
C TYR A 716 23.16 -44.35 -9.72
N CYS A 717 22.93 -45.23 -10.69
CA CYS A 717 22.90 -46.67 -10.42
C CYS A 717 24.31 -47.17 -10.09
N MET A 718 24.44 -48.34 -9.46
CA MET A 718 25.74 -48.88 -9.01
C MET A 718 26.79 -49.04 -10.13
N ILE A 719 26.36 -49.23 -11.39
CA ILE A 719 27.25 -49.36 -12.54
C ILE A 719 27.78 -47.99 -12.97
N CYS A 720 26.88 -47.03 -13.20
CA CYS A 720 27.25 -45.66 -13.57
C CYS A 720 28.08 -44.98 -12.47
N ASN A 721 27.75 -45.22 -11.19
CA ASN A 721 28.51 -44.73 -10.06
C ASN A 721 30.00 -45.13 -10.15
N LYS A 722 30.27 -46.42 -10.38
CA LYS A 722 31.65 -46.93 -10.54
C LYS A 722 32.34 -46.32 -11.76
N GLN A 723 31.64 -46.17 -12.89
CA GLN A 723 32.22 -45.59 -14.10
C GLN A 723 32.59 -44.11 -13.94
N VAL A 724 31.72 -43.31 -13.32
CA VAL A 724 31.93 -41.87 -13.09
C VAL A 724 33.14 -41.61 -12.18
N HIS A 725 33.22 -42.33 -11.06
CA HIS A 725 34.27 -42.17 -10.05
C HIS A 725 35.58 -42.92 -10.38
N CYS A 726 35.62 -43.70 -11.47
CA CYS A 726 36.90 -44.17 -12.04
C CYS A 726 37.72 -43.02 -12.67
N HIS A 727 37.07 -41.89 -13.03
CA HIS A 727 37.70 -40.75 -13.68
C HIS A 727 38.65 -40.00 -12.74
N ARG A 728 39.81 -39.55 -13.24
CA ARG A 728 40.89 -38.98 -12.41
C ARG A 728 40.43 -37.83 -11.51
N ASN A 729 39.58 -36.94 -12.03
CA ASN A 729 39.11 -35.76 -11.28
C ASN A 729 37.99 -36.08 -10.26
N ARG A 730 37.54 -37.34 -10.16
CA ARG A 730 36.36 -37.75 -9.36
C ARG A 730 36.63 -39.00 -8.51
N ARG A 731 37.90 -39.37 -8.33
CA ARG A 731 38.29 -40.56 -7.54
C ARG A 731 38.21 -40.33 -6.03
N ASP A 732 38.39 -39.09 -5.62
CA ASP A 732 38.46 -38.65 -4.23
C ASP A 732 37.11 -38.11 -3.71
N HIS A 733 36.05 -38.21 -4.53
CA HIS A 733 34.68 -37.89 -4.13
C HIS A 733 34.13 -38.99 -3.20
N GLU A 734 33.19 -38.64 -2.32
CA GLU A 734 32.52 -39.59 -1.42
C GLU A 734 31.03 -39.76 -1.79
N PRO A 735 30.64 -40.81 -2.55
CA PRO A 735 29.25 -41.06 -2.89
C PRO A 735 28.48 -41.68 -1.72
N GLN A 736 27.29 -41.16 -1.42
CA GLN A 736 26.41 -41.64 -0.35
C GLN A 736 25.31 -42.55 -0.92
N THR A 737 25.03 -43.67 -0.25
CA THR A 737 23.91 -44.57 -0.60
C THR A 737 22.57 -43.90 -0.32
N LEU A 738 21.64 -43.97 -1.29
CA LEU A 738 20.26 -43.54 -1.11
C LEU A 738 19.49 -44.58 -0.29
N GLN A 739 18.62 -44.12 0.62
CA GLN A 739 17.65 -45.00 1.26
C GLN A 739 16.46 -45.19 0.32
N LEU A 740 15.91 -46.40 0.28
CA LEU A 740 14.73 -46.75 -0.51
C LEU A 740 13.70 -47.41 0.41
N PRO A 741 12.40 -47.14 0.22
CA PRO A 741 11.33 -47.88 0.88
C PRO A 741 11.50 -49.39 0.70
N GLU A 742 11.34 -50.16 1.78
CA GLU A 742 11.52 -51.61 1.79
C GLU A 742 10.65 -52.31 0.73
N GLU A 743 9.45 -51.77 0.51
CA GLU A 743 8.45 -52.19 -0.50
C GLU A 743 8.96 -52.20 -1.95
N LEU A 744 10.01 -51.42 -2.26
CA LEU A 744 10.66 -51.35 -3.57
C LEU A 744 11.88 -52.27 -3.68
N LEU A 745 12.40 -52.78 -2.57
CA LEU A 745 13.51 -53.74 -2.54
C LEU A 745 13.04 -55.18 -2.81
N ASP A 746 11.79 -55.50 -2.44
CA ASP A 746 11.19 -56.84 -2.61
C ASP A 746 10.52 -57.06 -3.99
N GLN A 747 10.28 -56.01 -4.77
CA GLN A 747 9.63 -56.13 -6.08
C GLN A 747 10.63 -56.47 -7.19
N THR A 748 10.45 -57.63 -7.84
CA THR A 748 11.32 -58.15 -8.90
C THR A 748 11.24 -57.40 -10.23
N GLY A 749 10.44 -56.33 -10.31
CA GLY A 749 10.40 -55.40 -11.43
C GLY A 749 10.09 -54.00 -10.94
N PHE A 750 11.00 -53.05 -11.22
CA PHE A 750 10.72 -51.63 -10.99
C PHE A 750 9.60 -51.15 -11.92
N PRO A 751 8.74 -50.22 -11.47
CA PRO A 751 7.84 -49.51 -12.39
C PRO A 751 8.68 -48.84 -13.49
N SER A 752 8.18 -48.86 -14.73
CA SER A 752 8.91 -48.34 -15.90
C SER A 752 9.09 -46.82 -15.92
N PHE A 753 8.65 -46.14 -14.87
CA PHE A 753 8.67 -44.70 -14.68
C PHE A 753 8.71 -44.39 -13.18
N VAL A 754 9.58 -43.46 -12.77
CA VAL A 754 9.61 -42.96 -11.39
C VAL A 754 8.56 -41.85 -11.26
N PRO A 755 7.58 -41.95 -10.33
CA PRO A 755 6.60 -40.89 -10.16
C PRO A 755 7.28 -39.62 -9.63
N ARG A 756 7.32 -38.58 -10.47
CA ARG A 756 7.82 -37.26 -10.06
C ARG A 756 6.88 -36.62 -9.06
N GLN A 757 7.47 -35.98 -8.06
CA GLN A 757 6.76 -35.20 -7.06
C GLN A 757 6.98 -33.72 -7.36
N THR A 758 5.92 -33.08 -7.83
CA THR A 758 5.95 -31.66 -8.20
C THR A 758 5.00 -30.82 -7.36
N MET A 759 5.31 -29.53 -7.27
CA MET A 759 4.49 -28.53 -6.58
C MET A 759 4.24 -27.35 -7.49
N GLN A 760 3.02 -26.81 -7.46
CA GLN A 760 2.62 -25.69 -8.30
C GLN A 760 2.72 -24.37 -7.52
N LEU A 761 3.22 -23.34 -8.18
CA LEU A 761 3.25 -21.97 -7.66
C LEU A 761 1.84 -21.39 -7.67
N PHE A 762 1.33 -20.97 -6.50
CA PHE A 762 0.01 -20.35 -6.40
C PHE A 762 0.05 -18.90 -5.92
N ALA A 763 1.12 -18.48 -5.22
CA ALA A 763 1.27 -17.10 -4.79
C ALA A 763 2.74 -16.66 -4.71
N VAL A 764 2.98 -15.37 -4.97
CA VAL A 764 4.26 -14.71 -4.73
C VAL A 764 4.01 -13.41 -3.98
N LEU A 765 4.63 -13.29 -2.80
CA LEU A 765 4.65 -12.09 -2.00
C LEU A 765 5.85 -11.24 -2.41
N CYS A 766 5.62 -9.98 -2.77
CA CYS A 766 6.65 -9.06 -3.26
C CYS A 766 6.81 -7.83 -2.35
N ILE A 767 8.04 -7.31 -2.26
CA ILE A 767 8.37 -6.03 -1.63
C ILE A 767 9.46 -5.29 -2.41
N GLU A 768 9.17 -4.04 -2.77
CA GLU A 768 10.10 -3.13 -3.44
C GLU A 768 11.02 -2.44 -2.40
N THR A 769 10.42 -1.78 -1.39
CA THR A 769 11.15 -1.08 -0.31
C THR A 769 10.53 -1.26 1.08
N SER A 770 9.26 -0.88 1.26
CA SER A 770 8.53 -0.92 2.55
C SER A 770 7.02 -1.10 2.36
N HIS A 771 6.62 -1.80 1.29
CA HIS A 771 5.21 -2.07 1.00
C HIS A 771 5.09 -3.43 0.34
N TYR A 772 4.39 -4.34 1.03
CA TYR A 772 4.14 -5.70 0.58
C TYR A 772 2.90 -5.74 -0.32
N VAL A 773 3.02 -6.47 -1.43
CA VAL A 773 1.96 -6.72 -2.41
C VAL A 773 1.93 -8.20 -2.78
N ALA A 774 0.79 -8.71 -3.21
CA ALA A 774 0.63 -10.12 -3.55
C ALA A 774 0.37 -10.31 -5.04
N PHE A 775 0.98 -11.35 -5.61
CA PHE A 775 0.56 -11.96 -6.86
C PHE A 775 -0.02 -13.34 -6.53
N THR A 776 -1.21 -13.66 -7.04
CA THR A 776 -1.84 -14.96 -6.80
C THR A 776 -2.42 -15.52 -8.10
N LYS A 777 -2.27 -16.82 -8.30
CA LYS A 777 -2.91 -17.56 -9.39
C LYS A 777 -4.32 -17.95 -8.94
N TYR A 778 -5.35 -17.51 -9.68
CA TYR A 778 -6.75 -17.71 -9.32
C TYR A 778 -7.45 -18.82 -10.13
N GLY A 779 -6.87 -19.22 -11.25
CA GLY A 779 -7.39 -20.26 -12.13
C GLY A 779 -6.30 -21.18 -12.69
N PRO A 780 -6.67 -22.25 -13.40
CA PRO A 780 -5.70 -23.21 -13.94
C PRO A 780 -4.88 -22.66 -15.11
N GLY A 781 -5.40 -21.68 -15.86
CA GLY A 781 -4.75 -21.10 -17.03
C GLY A 781 -3.45 -20.40 -16.70
N ASP A 782 -2.54 -20.31 -17.67
CA ASP A 782 -1.23 -19.69 -17.47
C ASP A 782 -1.35 -18.19 -17.17
N ALA A 783 -2.34 -17.54 -17.80
CA ALA A 783 -2.67 -16.12 -17.69
C ALA A 783 -3.54 -15.75 -16.46
N ASP A 784 -3.96 -16.74 -15.65
CA ASP A 784 -4.93 -16.53 -14.56
C ASP A 784 -4.26 -15.96 -13.29
N TRP A 785 -3.60 -14.80 -13.43
CA TRP A 785 -2.89 -14.09 -12.38
C TRP A 785 -3.61 -12.82 -11.94
N SER A 786 -3.68 -12.61 -10.62
CA SER A 786 -4.11 -11.35 -10.02
C SER A 786 -2.99 -10.69 -9.23
N PHE A 787 -2.94 -9.37 -9.29
CA PHE A 787 -2.11 -8.49 -8.48
C PHE A 787 -2.99 -7.79 -7.42
N PHE A 788 -2.58 -7.85 -6.16
CA PHE A 788 -3.29 -7.26 -5.02
C PHE A 788 -2.41 -6.27 -4.27
N ASP A 789 -2.96 -5.07 -4.03
CA ASP A 789 -2.37 -4.02 -3.20
C ASP A 789 -3.41 -3.54 -2.16
N SER A 790 -3.08 -3.67 -0.86
CA SER A 790 -3.98 -3.31 0.23
C SER A 790 -4.14 -1.81 0.46
N MET A 791 -3.30 -0.99 -0.19
CA MET A 791 -3.27 0.47 -0.08
C MET A 791 -3.17 1.17 -1.45
N ALA A 792 -3.76 0.57 -2.49
CA ALA A 792 -3.72 1.04 -3.87
C ALA A 792 -4.18 2.49 -4.07
N ASP A 793 -5.23 2.91 -3.35
CA ASP A 793 -5.75 4.28 -3.35
C ASP A 793 -6.13 4.71 -1.92
N ARG A 794 -6.43 6.01 -1.72
CA ARG A 794 -6.72 6.57 -0.40
C ARG A 794 -7.75 7.69 -0.44
N GLU A 795 -8.89 7.46 0.21
CA GLU A 795 -9.94 8.46 0.34
C GLU A 795 -9.75 9.28 1.62
N GLY A 796 -9.52 10.59 1.47
CA GLY A 796 -9.47 11.56 2.57
C GLY A 796 -8.09 11.87 3.16
N GLY A 797 -8.06 12.83 4.10
CA GLY A 797 -6.85 13.35 4.74
C GLY A 797 -6.38 12.54 5.95
N GLN A 798 -6.14 13.19 7.09
CA GLN A 798 -5.65 12.51 8.31
C GLN A 798 -6.64 11.47 8.87
N ASN A 799 -7.95 11.69 8.69
CA ASN A 799 -9.03 10.75 9.01
C ASN A 799 -9.49 9.92 7.80
N GLY A 800 -8.70 9.92 6.73
CA GLY A 800 -8.95 9.12 5.54
C GLY A 800 -8.58 7.65 5.71
N PHE A 801 -9.14 6.80 4.86
CA PHE A 801 -8.92 5.35 4.82
C PHE A 801 -8.33 4.93 3.47
N ASN A 802 -7.58 3.84 3.47
CA ASN A 802 -7.05 3.27 2.23
C ASN A 802 -8.14 2.41 1.56
N ILE A 803 -8.04 2.29 0.24
CA ILE A 803 -8.89 1.46 -0.59
C ILE A 803 -8.01 0.39 -1.23
N PRO A 804 -8.28 -0.90 -0.97
CA PRO A 804 -7.53 -1.99 -1.58
C PRO A 804 -8.00 -2.22 -3.02
N GLN A 805 -7.14 -2.80 -3.84
CA GLN A 805 -7.47 -3.14 -5.21
C GLN A 805 -6.88 -4.50 -5.59
N VAL A 806 -7.66 -5.28 -6.34
CA VAL A 806 -7.21 -6.50 -7.01
C VAL A 806 -7.35 -6.27 -8.52
N THR A 807 -6.31 -6.51 -9.29
CA THR A 807 -6.29 -6.35 -10.75
C THR A 807 -5.81 -7.62 -11.42
N SER A 808 -6.38 -7.97 -12.57
CA SER A 808 -5.85 -9.06 -13.40
C SER A 808 -4.55 -8.59 -14.06
N CYS A 809 -3.53 -9.44 -14.06
CA CYS A 809 -2.21 -9.16 -14.64
C CYS A 809 -1.72 -10.31 -15.55
N PRO A 810 -2.47 -10.65 -16.62
CA PRO A 810 -2.17 -11.79 -17.48
C PRO A 810 -0.81 -11.69 -18.19
N GLU A 811 -0.27 -10.47 -18.36
CA GLU A 811 1.05 -10.22 -18.94
C GLU A 811 2.19 -10.86 -18.14
N VAL A 812 1.99 -11.13 -16.85
CA VAL A 812 2.93 -11.88 -16.00
C VAL A 812 3.25 -13.26 -16.58
N ALA A 813 2.26 -13.92 -17.18
CA ALA A 813 2.39 -15.27 -17.70
C ALA A 813 3.36 -15.38 -18.87
N GLU A 814 3.49 -14.33 -19.69
CA GLU A 814 4.45 -14.30 -20.79
C GLU A 814 5.87 -14.41 -20.25
N TYR A 815 6.21 -13.61 -19.24
CA TYR A 815 7.53 -13.57 -18.63
C TYR A 815 7.86 -14.78 -17.76
N LEU A 816 6.86 -15.38 -17.08
CA LEU A 816 7.07 -16.61 -16.31
C LEU A 816 7.36 -17.84 -17.19
N ASN A 817 6.94 -17.81 -18.45
CA ASN A 817 7.23 -18.87 -19.44
C ASN A 817 8.51 -18.62 -20.25
N MET A 818 9.12 -17.43 -20.16
CA MET A 818 10.43 -17.16 -20.77
C MET A 818 11.55 -17.93 -20.08
N ASN A 819 12.58 -18.30 -20.82
CA ASN A 819 13.76 -18.90 -20.20
C ASN A 819 14.66 -17.82 -19.52
N PRO A 820 15.51 -18.20 -18.56
CA PRO A 820 16.36 -17.23 -17.85
C PRO A 820 17.33 -16.43 -18.74
N GLN A 821 17.65 -16.92 -19.93
CA GLN A 821 18.59 -16.28 -20.87
C GLN A 821 17.88 -15.16 -21.66
N GLU A 822 16.63 -15.37 -22.05
CA GLU A 822 15.73 -14.34 -22.59
C GLU A 822 15.51 -13.23 -21.55
N LEU A 823 15.15 -13.59 -20.32
CA LEU A 823 14.94 -12.63 -19.23
C LEU A 823 16.21 -11.81 -18.92
N GLN A 824 17.40 -12.41 -19.00
CA GLN A 824 18.67 -11.69 -18.85
C GLN A 824 18.90 -10.64 -19.96
N SER A 825 18.34 -10.85 -21.15
CA SER A 825 18.54 -9.96 -22.31
C SER A 825 17.58 -8.76 -22.37
N LEU A 826 16.51 -8.79 -21.57
CA LEU A 826 15.47 -7.75 -21.54
C LEU A 826 15.86 -6.53 -20.71
N ASP A 827 15.46 -5.34 -21.17
CA ASP A 827 15.55 -4.13 -20.36
C ASP A 827 14.40 -4.08 -19.34
N LEU A 828 14.75 -4.21 -18.06
CA LEU A 828 13.83 -4.13 -16.92
C LEU A 828 13.00 -2.83 -16.86
N LYS A 829 13.43 -1.77 -17.55
CA LYS A 829 12.66 -0.51 -17.65
C LYS A 829 11.56 -0.54 -18.72
N SER A 830 11.63 -1.46 -19.68
CA SER A 830 10.65 -1.64 -20.76
C SER A 830 9.53 -2.62 -20.41
N MET A 831 9.69 -3.36 -19.30
CA MET A 831 8.77 -4.39 -18.83
C MET A 831 7.54 -3.78 -18.14
N PRO A 832 6.33 -4.36 -18.29
CA PRO A 832 5.14 -3.98 -17.53
C PRO A 832 5.38 -3.96 -16.02
N SER A 833 4.73 -3.03 -15.32
CA SER A 833 4.94 -2.78 -13.89
C SER A 833 4.72 -4.03 -13.02
N CYS A 834 3.64 -4.78 -13.27
CA CYS A 834 3.31 -6.02 -12.58
C CYS A 834 4.39 -7.10 -12.78
N ALA A 835 4.75 -7.41 -14.03
CA ALA A 835 5.79 -8.39 -14.34
C ALA A 835 7.17 -7.99 -13.74
N ARG A 836 7.52 -6.70 -13.82
CA ARG A 836 8.75 -6.15 -13.22
C ARG A 836 8.76 -6.33 -11.71
N ARG A 837 7.66 -6.01 -11.02
CA ARG A 837 7.53 -6.22 -9.56
C ARG A 837 7.58 -7.70 -9.20
N LEU A 838 6.97 -8.60 -9.98
CA LEU A 838 7.05 -10.02 -9.69
C LEU A 838 8.50 -10.53 -9.74
N LEU A 839 9.22 -10.26 -10.83
CA LEU A 839 10.57 -10.81 -11.05
C LEU A 839 11.66 -10.11 -10.24
N CYS A 840 11.56 -8.80 -10.01
CA CYS A 840 12.56 -8.02 -9.29
C CYS A 840 12.23 -7.83 -7.80
N ASP A 841 10.96 -7.91 -7.40
CA ASP A 841 10.50 -7.64 -6.03
C ASP A 841 10.01 -8.88 -5.26
N ALA A 842 10.11 -10.10 -5.81
CA ALA A 842 9.82 -11.35 -5.11
C ALA A 842 10.55 -11.48 -3.75
N TYR A 843 9.79 -11.77 -2.69
CA TYR A 843 10.26 -11.96 -1.31
C TYR A 843 9.93 -13.36 -0.78
N MET A 844 8.70 -13.85 -0.95
CA MET A 844 8.33 -15.25 -0.71
C MET A 844 7.58 -15.82 -1.91
N CYS A 845 7.89 -17.06 -2.29
CA CYS A 845 7.12 -17.84 -3.26
C CYS A 845 6.42 -18.99 -2.52
N LEU A 846 5.12 -19.15 -2.72
CA LEU A 846 4.28 -20.14 -2.06
C LEU A 846 3.85 -21.20 -3.07
N TYR A 847 4.15 -22.46 -2.73
CA TYR A 847 3.90 -23.62 -3.55
C TYR A 847 2.97 -24.60 -2.83
N HIS A 848 2.15 -25.33 -3.60
CA HIS A 848 1.30 -26.37 -3.07
C HIS A 848 1.43 -27.67 -3.86
N SER A 849 1.12 -28.78 -3.19
CA SER A 849 1.01 -30.08 -3.85
C SER A 849 -0.37 -30.25 -4.51
N PRO A 850 -0.47 -30.46 -5.84
CA PRO A 850 -1.74 -30.70 -6.50
C PRO A 850 -2.43 -32.00 -6.03
N THR A 851 -1.65 -32.98 -5.56
CA THR A 851 -2.16 -34.29 -5.13
C THR A 851 -2.71 -34.29 -3.69
N LEU A 852 -2.31 -33.32 -2.86
CA LEU A 852 -2.66 -33.20 -1.44
C LEU A 852 -3.62 -32.03 -1.14
N SER A 853 -4.31 -31.51 -2.15
CA SER A 853 -5.28 -30.41 -1.98
C SER A 853 -6.55 -30.88 -1.25
N LEU A 854 -7.03 -30.06 -0.29
CA LEU A 854 -8.13 -30.39 0.62
C LEU A 854 -9.50 -30.51 -0.07
N TYR A 855 -9.73 -29.70 -1.10
CA TYR A 855 -10.87 -29.81 -1.99
C TYR A 855 -10.38 -30.31 -3.36
N LYS A 856 -11.21 -31.12 -4.03
CA LYS A 856 -10.99 -31.68 -5.36
C LYS A 856 -12.16 -31.32 -6.27
#